data_AF-A0A2V8ZWL9-F1
#
_entry.id   AF-A0A2V8ZWL9-F1
#
_cell.length_a   1.000
_cell.length_b   1.000
_cell.length_c   1.000
_cell.angle_alpha   90.00
_cell.angle_beta   90.00
_cell.angle_gamma   90.00
#
_symmetry.space_group_name_H-M   'P 1'
#
loop_
_entity.id
_entity.type
_entity.pdbx_description
1 polymer ?
#
loop_
_entity_poly.entity_id
_entity_poly.type
_entity_poly.pdbx_seq_one_letter_code
_entity_poly.pdbx_strand_id
1 'polypeptide(L)'
;MKERRPIFYDAERVRWRHTRHVLELTGALLTALLAYFFVTIAVSVDLPAGLLPDTKPGYHAFKPKKKPLPPREGRRQRIANLGTVPASYDPLRAAFYVSWDPNSLASLKKHYREIDLLIPEQLHAVTPEGGLTFVDYEHGQTSVSATPAEGLALLKKDKLHQWIKTLNPPVELPMMGLLNNYDGLRWRVEEMVRMLADAAARQNLVRNVVEFARESHEAGIVVDFVDVPDTSQVHFRQFASELGPALHSAGLKLMISLPAHDDAYDYEFFGNQCDAILLMNYDEHWLTSTPGPIASQDWYVDNLREVMKDVPPRKLIVAVASYAYDWSEDPKKSHELPQSFTIQEALLHAFESETQVEFDSASLNPHYSYYDEHDHVHQVWMLDAVTTYNELRASERMGVQGTALWRLGSSDTSIWPIWDATRPDDSVRQKLEDLPPGPDLILEGDGDIWHFLDTPKRGHRTFTYDSSADLITSEKYDAYPLSYHIDQIGAANRKLALTFDDGPDPTWTPKVLDILKQKNVPATFFVIGWDANRWPQLLRQEYAEGHEIGNHTYSHPDWENPNLSPTQIRWELNLTERLIESVLGVKSLLFRPPYGIDHQPDFAEEVAHLPIAQDMGYIIIGQKVDPDDWSQLGPGVPLPAAKIVENVLHEAPKGNIILLHDGGGDRSQTVAALPQLIDALRAERYEFVSVPDLLGRTRAQVMLPLSPEEQFEARANGFIFGIYHWFWVLITTTFILGIILVSGRTLIIGVLALIEKLRPDRPEIRGSLPGVTVLIPAHNEESVIVQTMNSVLESDYPDLHIIIVNDGSTDKTGELLDAHFSREPRVRIIHQVNRGKAAALNVAMSQAETEIVVTIDADTEIEPDAIRKLVRHFVDPTVGAVAGNVKVGNRSRWLTRWQALEYITSQNMEKRAFDLLNCITVVPGALGAWRKQAIEAAGGITADTVAEDADLTIAIRRLGWRISYDEEAFAWTEAPETPGQLIRQRFRWTFGTLQSFWKHSSTLFRLKYGTLGWIALPNIFVFQLVLPLISPLIDLLFLWSVGLWALEKLQLSWLPTIHASTGDLLRSMFFFIGFLLIDIFTCVLAFALERKEDWTLLVPVLLQRFYYRQLMYVVLFRSVKEAVRGRPVGWRGVEPEAPPSPQAPKAPPKPAAVAGN
;
A
#
# COMPACT_ATOMS: atom_id res chain seq x y z
N MET A 1 -49.63 0.27 47.73
CA MET A 1 -48.22 0.48 47.30
C MET A 1 -48.19 1.68 46.38
N LYS A 2 -47.25 2.63 46.53
CA LYS A 2 -47.00 3.62 45.46
C LYS A 2 -46.63 2.85 44.20
N GLU A 3 -47.28 3.11 43.08
CA GLU A 3 -46.86 2.58 41.77
C GLU A 3 -45.41 2.99 41.53
N ARG A 4 -44.48 2.04 41.68
CA ARG A 4 -43.06 2.28 41.40
C ARG A 4 -42.88 2.23 39.89
N ARG A 5 -42.39 3.34 39.32
CA ARG A 5 -42.10 3.44 37.89
C ARG A 5 -40.92 2.52 37.54
N PRO A 6 -40.96 1.81 36.39
CA PRO A 6 -39.83 0.99 35.94
C PRO A 6 -38.53 1.80 35.85
N ILE A 7 -37.39 1.16 36.15
CA ILE A 7 -36.07 1.76 35.99
C ILE A 7 -35.87 2.12 34.52
N PHE A 8 -35.36 3.32 34.27
CA PHE A 8 -35.27 3.98 32.97
C PHE A 8 -36.59 4.43 32.34
N TYR A 9 -37.75 4.34 32.98
CA TYR A 9 -38.97 4.90 32.38
C TYR A 9 -38.88 6.44 32.29
N ASP A 10 -39.09 6.99 31.10
CA ASP A 10 -39.06 8.43 30.81
C ASP A 10 -40.25 8.78 29.91
N ALA A 11 -41.37 9.14 30.54
CA ALA A 11 -42.65 9.41 29.87
C ALA A 11 -42.54 10.51 28.79
N GLU A 12 -41.72 11.53 29.04
CA GLU A 12 -41.52 12.67 28.15
C GLU A 12 -40.34 12.46 27.18
N ARG A 13 -39.63 11.33 27.27
CA ARG A 13 -38.45 10.99 26.45
C ARG A 13 -37.39 12.09 26.44
N VAL A 14 -37.21 12.80 27.55
CA VAL A 14 -36.24 13.91 27.66
C VAL A 14 -34.83 13.41 27.38
N ARG A 15 -34.45 12.26 27.94
CA ARG A 15 -33.11 11.68 27.74
C ARG A 15 -32.83 11.35 26.28
N TRP A 16 -33.80 10.76 25.58
CA TRP A 16 -33.65 10.48 24.16
C TRP A 16 -33.58 11.75 23.31
N ARG A 17 -34.40 12.77 23.60
CA ARG A 17 -34.33 14.06 22.90
C ARG A 17 -32.96 14.70 23.05
N HIS A 18 -32.42 14.78 24.27
CA HIS A 18 -31.07 15.31 24.51
C HIS A 18 -29.99 14.46 23.83
N THR A 19 -30.01 13.14 24.01
CA THR A 19 -29.01 12.25 23.41
C THR A 19 -29.05 12.35 21.89
N ARG A 20 -30.24 12.36 21.29
CA ARG A 20 -30.44 12.52 19.85
C ARG A 20 -29.90 13.86 19.36
N HIS A 21 -30.23 14.97 20.02
CA HIS A 21 -29.71 16.29 19.63
C HIS A 21 -28.18 16.35 19.72
N VAL A 22 -27.58 15.79 20.77
CA VAL A 22 -26.11 15.74 20.89
C VAL A 22 -25.50 14.92 19.76
N LEU A 23 -26.07 13.75 19.44
CA LEU A 23 -25.59 12.90 18.34
C LEU A 23 -25.76 13.58 16.97
N GLU A 24 -26.90 14.22 16.72
CA GLU A 24 -27.17 14.96 15.47
C GLU A 24 -26.22 16.16 15.32
N LEU A 25 -26.02 16.96 16.37
CA LEU A 25 -25.10 18.10 16.36
C LEU A 25 -23.65 17.66 16.19
N THR A 26 -23.22 16.63 16.92
CA THR A 26 -21.85 16.09 16.82
C THR A 26 -21.61 15.50 15.43
N GLY A 27 -22.58 14.75 14.89
CA GLY A 27 -22.50 14.19 13.55
C GLY A 27 -22.47 15.26 12.46
N ALA A 28 -23.31 16.29 12.57
CA ALA A 28 -23.30 17.42 11.62
C ALA A 28 -21.97 18.19 11.66
N LEU A 29 -21.44 18.47 12.85
CA LEU A 29 -20.15 19.14 13.02
C LEU A 29 -19.00 18.31 12.44
N LEU A 30 -18.94 17.01 12.75
CA LEU A 30 -17.91 16.11 12.23
C LEU A 30 -17.98 16.02 10.71
N THR A 31 -19.18 15.88 10.13
CA THR A 31 -19.37 15.85 8.68
C THR A 31 -18.93 17.15 8.03
N ALA A 32 -19.26 18.31 8.61
CA ALA A 32 -18.82 19.60 8.10
C ALA A 32 -17.28 19.76 8.15
N LEU A 33 -16.65 19.34 9.26
CA LEU A 33 -15.19 19.37 9.40
C LEU A 33 -14.48 18.42 8.43
N LEU A 34 -15.00 17.21 8.24
CA LEU A 34 -14.47 16.26 7.27
C LEU A 34 -14.63 16.78 5.84
N ALA A 35 -15.80 17.34 5.51
CA ALA A 35 -16.03 17.93 4.19
C ALA A 35 -15.06 19.10 3.93
N TYR A 36 -14.86 19.97 4.93
CA TYR A 36 -13.88 21.04 4.84
C TYR A 36 -12.46 20.49 4.63
N PHE A 37 -12.02 19.52 5.44
CA PHE A 37 -10.72 18.88 5.30
C PHE A 37 -10.50 18.32 3.88
N PHE A 38 -11.44 17.52 3.35
CA PHE A 38 -11.31 16.98 2.00
C PHE A 38 -11.29 18.05 0.91
N VAL A 39 -12.01 19.17 1.09
CA VAL A 39 -11.90 20.32 0.19
C VAL A 39 -10.50 20.94 0.26
N THR A 40 -9.91 21.11 1.45
CA THR A 40 -8.54 21.65 1.58
C THR A 40 -7.45 20.76 1.01
N ILE A 41 -7.69 19.44 0.91
CA ILE A 41 -6.80 18.48 0.24
C ILE A 41 -7.01 18.50 -1.28
N ALA A 42 -8.25 18.66 -1.75
CA ALA A 42 -8.56 18.72 -3.17
C ALA A 42 -8.10 20.02 -3.84
N VAL A 43 -8.03 21.12 -3.09
CA VAL A 43 -7.50 22.41 -3.54
C VAL A 43 -5.99 22.45 -3.28
N SER A 44 -5.20 22.75 -4.32
CA SER A 44 -3.73 22.82 -4.20
C SER A 44 -3.31 23.89 -3.21
N VAL A 45 -2.28 23.59 -2.40
CA VAL A 45 -1.63 24.60 -1.56
C VAL A 45 -0.97 25.63 -2.47
N ASP A 46 -1.23 26.91 -2.23
CA ASP A 46 -0.60 27.99 -2.97
C ASP A 46 0.83 28.16 -2.45
N LEU A 47 1.80 27.59 -3.18
CA LEU A 47 3.24 27.78 -2.96
C LEU A 47 3.77 28.78 -3.99
N PRO A 48 4.64 29.73 -3.61
CA PRO A 48 5.16 30.73 -4.53
C PRO A 48 6.04 30.10 -5.62
N ALA A 49 5.69 30.35 -6.88
CA ALA A 49 6.52 29.99 -8.04
C ALA A 49 7.70 30.97 -8.23
N GLY A 50 8.75 30.54 -8.94
CA GLY A 50 9.83 31.42 -9.43
C GLY A 50 10.96 31.72 -8.44
N LEU A 51 11.24 30.83 -7.49
CA LEU A 51 12.40 30.93 -6.60
C LEU A 51 13.73 30.56 -7.27
N LEU A 52 13.68 29.79 -8.36
CA LEU A 52 14.81 29.39 -9.16
C LEU A 52 14.96 30.35 -10.37
N PRO A 53 16.19 30.66 -10.80
CA PRO A 53 16.42 31.53 -11.96
C PRO A 53 16.04 30.81 -13.27
N ASP A 54 15.48 31.55 -14.23
CA ASP A 54 15.39 31.08 -15.62
C ASP A 54 16.79 31.16 -16.26
N THR A 55 17.42 30.01 -16.44
CA THR A 55 18.76 29.82 -17.02
C THR A 55 18.61 29.31 -18.44
N LYS A 56 18.24 30.19 -19.37
CA LYS A 56 18.30 29.84 -20.79
C LYS A 56 19.76 29.91 -21.29
N PRO A 57 20.25 28.91 -22.03
CA PRO A 57 21.53 29.01 -22.74
C PRO A 57 21.59 30.25 -23.63
N GLY A 58 22.77 30.87 -23.75
CA GLY A 58 23.00 32.10 -24.51
C GLY A 58 23.07 31.93 -26.04
N TYR A 59 22.59 30.81 -26.58
CA TYR A 59 22.69 30.51 -28.01
C TYR A 59 21.89 31.50 -28.85
N HIS A 60 22.41 31.82 -30.03
CA HIS A 60 21.73 32.75 -30.92
C HIS A 60 21.98 32.47 -32.40
N ALA A 61 21.00 32.83 -33.23
CA ALA A 61 20.97 32.45 -34.63
C ALA A 61 22.18 32.96 -35.42
N PHE A 62 22.80 32.07 -36.20
CA PHE A 62 23.87 32.44 -37.11
C PHE A 62 23.34 33.30 -38.26
N LYS A 63 23.88 34.51 -38.40
CA LYS A 63 23.57 35.42 -39.52
C LYS A 63 24.75 35.48 -40.49
N PRO A 64 24.69 34.79 -41.64
CA PRO A 64 25.81 34.78 -42.57
C PRO A 64 26.10 36.18 -43.11
N LYS A 65 27.39 36.58 -43.13
CA LYS A 65 27.86 37.88 -43.64
C LYS A 65 27.78 38.00 -45.18
N LYS A 66 27.38 36.95 -45.91
CA LYS A 66 27.21 36.92 -47.37
C LYS A 66 25.88 36.26 -47.75
N LYS A 67 25.22 36.79 -48.80
CA LYS A 67 24.05 36.15 -49.41
C LYS A 67 24.41 34.72 -49.86
N PRO A 68 23.57 33.70 -49.57
CA PRO A 68 23.80 32.35 -50.04
C PRO A 68 23.90 32.33 -51.58
N LEU A 69 24.85 31.55 -52.08
CA LEU A 69 24.92 31.22 -53.51
C LEU A 69 23.66 30.42 -53.88
N PRO A 70 23.14 30.52 -55.11
CA PRO A 70 22.02 29.69 -55.53
C PRO A 70 22.39 28.21 -55.35
N PRO A 71 21.44 27.36 -54.94
CA PRO A 71 21.69 25.92 -54.77
C PRO A 71 22.28 25.38 -56.07
N ARG A 72 23.46 24.75 -55.97
CA ARG A 72 24.00 23.99 -57.10
C ARG A 72 23.04 22.83 -57.32
N GLU A 73 22.40 22.75 -58.48
CA GLU A 73 21.72 21.53 -58.90
C GLU A 73 22.77 20.42 -59.01
N GLY A 74 22.85 19.57 -57.98
CA GLY A 74 23.61 18.34 -58.03
C GLY A 74 23.12 17.45 -59.18
N ARG A 75 23.96 16.52 -59.64
CA ARG A 75 23.58 15.50 -60.62
C ARG A 75 22.61 14.51 -59.97
N ARG A 76 21.35 14.91 -59.77
CA ARG A 76 20.30 14.08 -59.13
C ARG A 76 20.30 12.67 -59.71
N GLN A 77 20.82 11.68 -58.98
CA GLN A 77 20.56 10.31 -59.33
C GLN A 77 19.14 9.98 -58.91
N ARG A 78 18.24 9.83 -59.89
CA ARG A 78 16.86 9.43 -59.58
C ARG A 78 16.91 8.01 -59.01
N ILE A 79 16.48 7.80 -57.76
CA ILE A 79 16.30 6.46 -57.17
C ILE A 79 15.39 5.61 -58.06
N ALA A 80 14.42 6.24 -58.75
CA ALA A 80 13.60 5.59 -59.77
C ALA A 80 14.39 4.82 -60.85
N ASN A 81 15.64 5.20 -61.13
CA ASN A 81 16.52 4.54 -62.12
C ASN A 81 17.21 3.27 -61.58
N LEU A 82 17.15 3.01 -60.26
CA LEU A 82 17.73 1.82 -59.62
C LEU A 82 16.93 0.53 -59.85
N GLY A 83 15.81 0.60 -60.58
CA GLY A 83 14.92 -0.54 -60.84
C GLY A 83 13.72 -0.59 -59.87
N THR A 84 12.93 -1.66 -59.92
CA THR A 84 11.74 -1.83 -59.06
C THR A 84 12.06 -2.71 -57.87
N VAL A 85 11.48 -2.40 -56.71
CA VAL A 85 11.54 -3.28 -55.51
C VAL A 85 11.08 -4.70 -55.89
N PRO A 86 11.82 -5.76 -55.53
CA PRO A 86 11.44 -7.13 -55.86
C PRO A 86 10.03 -7.49 -55.36
N ALA A 87 9.29 -8.31 -56.12
CA ALA A 87 7.89 -8.62 -55.83
C ALA A 87 7.71 -9.31 -54.46
N SER A 88 8.64 -10.17 -54.06
CA SER A 88 8.71 -10.88 -52.78
C SER A 88 9.93 -10.41 -51.97
N TYR A 89 9.93 -9.14 -51.55
CA TYR A 89 11.00 -8.53 -50.77
C TYR A 89 10.57 -8.36 -49.31
N ASP A 90 11.29 -9.02 -48.42
CA ASP A 90 11.12 -8.96 -46.97
C ASP A 90 12.51 -8.76 -46.34
N PRO A 91 12.94 -7.50 -46.13
CA PRO A 91 14.28 -7.19 -45.65
C PRO A 91 14.42 -7.53 -44.16
N LEU A 92 15.62 -7.97 -43.78
CA LEU A 92 15.99 -8.04 -42.36
C LEU A 92 16.05 -6.62 -41.77
N ARG A 93 15.35 -6.38 -40.66
CA ARG A 93 15.41 -5.13 -39.90
C ARG A 93 16.25 -5.32 -38.65
N ALA A 94 17.52 -4.99 -38.73
CA ALA A 94 18.43 -5.06 -37.60
C ALA A 94 18.55 -3.72 -36.87
N ALA A 95 18.93 -3.73 -35.60
CA ALA A 95 19.22 -2.50 -34.87
C ALA A 95 20.35 -2.70 -33.86
N PHE A 96 21.24 -1.72 -33.76
CA PHE A 96 22.33 -1.73 -32.80
C PHE A 96 21.85 -1.26 -31.43
N TYR A 97 22.15 -2.05 -30.41
CA TYR A 97 21.91 -1.72 -29.00
C TYR A 97 23.24 -1.54 -28.28
N VAL A 98 23.32 -0.51 -27.46
CA VAL A 98 24.52 -0.18 -26.70
C VAL A 98 24.15 0.21 -25.28
N SER A 99 24.86 -0.36 -24.32
CA SER A 99 24.49 -0.29 -22.90
C SER A 99 24.88 1.03 -22.22
N TRP A 100 25.74 1.83 -22.85
CA TRP A 100 26.22 3.10 -22.30
C TRP A 100 25.31 4.29 -22.63
N ASP A 101 24.36 4.13 -23.55
CA ASP A 101 23.35 5.14 -23.84
C ASP A 101 21.99 4.65 -23.35
N PRO A 102 21.44 5.26 -22.28
CA PRO A 102 20.13 4.88 -21.77
C PRO A 102 19.00 4.99 -22.79
N ASN A 103 19.10 5.90 -23.77
CA ASN A 103 18.12 6.05 -24.84
C ASN A 103 18.01 4.79 -25.70
N SER A 104 19.07 3.98 -25.76
CA SER A 104 19.07 2.71 -26.51
C SER A 104 18.04 1.74 -25.95
N LEU A 105 17.94 1.63 -24.62
CA LEU A 105 16.96 0.77 -23.97
C LEU A 105 15.55 1.37 -24.04
N ALA A 106 15.41 2.69 -23.85
CA ALA A 106 14.11 3.36 -23.95
C ALA A 106 13.50 3.19 -25.35
N SER A 107 14.31 3.39 -26.40
CA SER A 107 13.91 3.14 -27.79
C SER A 107 13.57 1.67 -28.02
N LEU A 108 14.36 0.73 -27.51
CA LEU A 108 14.08 -0.70 -27.63
C LEU A 108 12.76 -1.11 -26.96
N LYS A 109 12.50 -0.63 -25.73
CA LYS A 109 11.25 -0.91 -24.99
C LYS A 109 10.00 -0.56 -25.81
N LYS A 110 10.08 0.52 -26.58
CA LYS A 110 8.98 1.03 -27.41
C LYS A 110 8.88 0.34 -28.76
N HIS A 111 10.00 -0.09 -29.34
CA HIS A 111 10.10 -0.50 -30.75
C HIS A 111 10.67 -1.91 -31.00
N TYR A 112 10.75 -2.77 -29.98
CA TYR A 112 11.27 -4.13 -30.14
C TYR A 112 10.47 -5.00 -31.11
N ARG A 113 9.24 -4.63 -31.47
CA ARG A 113 8.37 -5.41 -32.37
C ARG A 113 8.67 -5.13 -33.84
N GLU A 114 9.31 -4.02 -34.11
CA GLU A 114 9.72 -3.54 -35.43
C GLU A 114 11.15 -4.01 -35.80
N ILE A 115 11.79 -4.80 -34.92
CA ILE A 115 13.17 -5.27 -35.03
C ILE A 115 13.18 -6.79 -35.17
N ASP A 116 13.81 -7.30 -36.23
CA ASP A 116 13.96 -8.74 -36.50
C ASP A 116 15.24 -9.32 -35.86
N LEU A 117 16.27 -8.48 -35.71
CA LEU A 117 17.58 -8.84 -35.17
C LEU A 117 18.16 -7.71 -34.33
N LEU A 118 18.46 -7.97 -33.07
CA LEU A 118 19.18 -7.03 -32.21
C LEU A 118 20.69 -7.31 -32.29
N ILE A 119 21.50 -6.27 -32.41
CA ILE A 119 22.95 -6.34 -32.40
C ILE A 119 23.47 -5.63 -31.15
N PRO A 120 23.55 -6.32 -29.99
CA PRO A 120 24.00 -5.70 -28.74
C PRO A 120 25.52 -5.63 -28.66
N GLU A 121 26.06 -4.46 -28.28
CA GLU A 121 27.47 -4.28 -27.90
C GLU A 121 27.78 -5.02 -26.60
N GLN A 122 28.43 -6.17 -26.71
CA GLN A 122 28.65 -7.08 -25.57
C GLN A 122 30.09 -7.60 -25.47
N LEU A 123 30.80 -7.70 -26.60
CA LEU A 123 32.09 -8.36 -26.67
C LEU A 123 33.16 -7.40 -27.17
N HIS A 124 34.28 -7.37 -26.46
CA HIS A 124 35.39 -6.48 -26.79
C HIS A 124 36.70 -7.28 -26.87
N ALA A 125 37.46 -7.06 -27.94
CA ALA A 125 38.72 -7.73 -28.26
C ALA A 125 39.90 -6.77 -28.09
N VAL A 126 40.10 -6.28 -26.86
CA VAL A 126 41.08 -5.21 -26.55
C VAL A 126 42.38 -5.73 -25.95
N THR A 127 42.56 -7.05 -25.86
CA THR A 127 43.74 -7.68 -25.28
C THR A 127 44.64 -8.29 -26.38
N PRO A 128 45.98 -8.09 -26.32
CA PRO A 128 46.90 -8.68 -27.29
C PRO A 128 46.86 -10.22 -27.34
N GLU A 129 46.47 -10.87 -26.25
CA GLU A 129 46.41 -12.32 -26.11
C GLU A 129 45.09 -12.94 -26.64
N GLY A 130 44.15 -12.13 -27.14
CA GLY A 130 42.87 -12.60 -27.67
C GLY A 130 41.88 -13.07 -26.59
N GLY A 131 41.98 -12.53 -25.38
CA GLY A 131 40.95 -12.68 -24.34
C GLY A 131 39.76 -11.74 -24.59
N LEU A 132 38.57 -12.20 -24.20
CA LEU A 132 37.37 -11.36 -24.22
C LEU A 132 37.35 -10.42 -23.02
N THR A 133 36.94 -9.18 -23.29
CA THR A 133 36.56 -8.22 -22.26
C THR A 133 35.09 -7.85 -22.42
N PHE A 134 34.46 -7.57 -21.29
CA PHE A 134 33.08 -7.10 -21.19
C PHE A 134 33.10 -5.73 -20.53
N VAL A 135 32.05 -4.94 -20.73
CA VAL A 135 31.89 -3.65 -20.05
C VAL A 135 30.72 -3.74 -19.08
N ASP A 136 30.93 -3.28 -17.85
CA ASP A 136 29.93 -3.23 -16.78
C ASP A 136 29.66 -1.76 -16.45
N TYR A 137 28.84 -1.13 -17.29
CA TYR A 137 28.45 0.26 -17.15
C TYR A 137 27.69 0.52 -15.85
N GLU A 138 26.96 -0.46 -15.34
CA GLU A 138 26.17 -0.36 -14.10
C GLU A 138 27.05 -0.16 -12.85
N HIS A 139 28.26 -0.73 -12.84
CA HIS A 139 29.22 -0.57 -11.72
C HIS A 139 30.40 0.35 -12.08
N GLY A 140 30.28 1.13 -13.17
CA GLY A 140 31.31 2.04 -13.63
C GLY A 140 32.63 1.37 -14.06
N GLN A 141 32.60 0.06 -14.36
CA GLN A 141 33.79 -0.67 -14.82
C GLN A 141 33.83 -0.68 -16.34
N THR A 142 34.75 0.10 -16.90
CA THR A 142 34.86 0.30 -18.35
C THR A 142 35.52 -0.88 -19.08
N SER A 143 36.18 -1.81 -18.38
CA SER A 143 36.72 -3.02 -19.00
C SER A 143 36.98 -4.12 -17.97
N VAL A 144 36.30 -5.27 -18.13
CA VAL A 144 36.44 -6.45 -17.30
C VAL A 144 36.90 -7.63 -18.16
N SER A 145 38.16 -8.04 -17.98
CA SER A 145 38.64 -9.29 -18.60
C SER A 145 38.00 -10.46 -17.89
N ALA A 146 37.25 -11.27 -18.63
CA ALA A 146 36.49 -12.38 -18.07
C ALA A 146 36.45 -13.57 -19.04
N THR A 147 36.29 -14.77 -18.49
CA THR A 147 35.92 -15.93 -19.30
C THR A 147 34.50 -15.75 -19.87
N PRO A 148 34.12 -16.45 -20.95
CA PRO A 148 32.76 -16.40 -21.50
C PRO A 148 31.65 -16.60 -20.45
N ALA A 149 31.83 -17.58 -19.55
CA ALA A 149 30.86 -17.89 -18.50
C ALA A 149 30.73 -16.76 -17.45
N GLU A 150 31.85 -16.15 -17.06
CA GLU A 150 31.88 -15.00 -16.15
C GLU A 150 31.24 -13.76 -16.79
N GLY A 151 31.57 -13.48 -18.06
CA GLY A 151 30.96 -12.39 -18.83
C GLY A 151 29.45 -12.56 -19.00
N LEU A 152 28.98 -13.78 -19.30
CA LEU A 152 27.55 -14.07 -19.35
C LEU A 152 26.85 -13.85 -18.00
N ALA A 153 27.53 -14.13 -16.88
CA ALA A 153 26.99 -13.86 -15.55
C ALA A 153 26.89 -12.35 -15.25
N LEU A 154 27.78 -11.53 -15.83
CA LEU A 154 27.69 -10.07 -15.79
C LEU A 154 26.53 -9.58 -16.65
N LEU A 155 26.46 -9.96 -17.93
CA LEU A 155 25.39 -9.54 -18.84
C LEU A 155 23.99 -9.94 -18.35
N LYS A 156 23.83 -11.10 -17.70
CA LYS A 156 22.54 -11.50 -17.09
C LYS A 156 22.01 -10.51 -16.05
N LYS A 157 22.85 -9.61 -15.54
CA LYS A 157 22.50 -8.56 -14.57
C LYS A 157 22.29 -7.19 -15.21
N ASP A 158 22.65 -6.99 -16.47
CA ASP A 158 22.51 -5.70 -17.16
C ASP A 158 21.04 -5.31 -17.40
N LYS A 159 20.80 -4.02 -17.69
CA LYS A 159 19.44 -3.48 -17.91
C LYS A 159 18.71 -4.17 -19.07
N LEU A 160 19.41 -4.55 -20.15
CA LEU A 160 18.81 -5.25 -21.31
C LEU A 160 18.21 -6.60 -20.90
N HIS A 161 19.01 -7.48 -20.29
CA HIS A 161 18.60 -8.83 -19.93
C HIS A 161 17.62 -8.82 -18.75
N GLN A 162 17.71 -7.86 -17.84
CA GLN A 162 16.68 -7.68 -16.81
C GLN A 162 15.35 -7.28 -17.43
N TRP A 163 15.34 -6.29 -18.33
CA TRP A 163 14.12 -5.87 -19.02
C TRP A 163 13.48 -7.02 -19.83
N ILE A 164 14.27 -7.78 -20.60
CA ILE A 164 13.74 -8.94 -21.37
C ILE A 164 13.02 -9.94 -20.44
N LYS A 165 13.52 -10.18 -19.22
CA LYS A 165 12.85 -11.06 -18.23
C LYS A 165 11.52 -10.52 -17.71
N THR A 166 11.30 -9.20 -17.77
CA THR A 166 10.04 -8.58 -17.33
C THR A 166 8.91 -8.73 -18.33
N LEU A 167 9.21 -9.06 -19.60
CA LEU A 167 8.21 -9.19 -20.65
C LEU A 167 7.29 -10.40 -20.40
N ASN A 168 5.98 -10.12 -20.36
CA ASN A 168 4.93 -11.14 -20.20
C ASN A 168 3.83 -10.94 -21.26
N PRO A 169 3.67 -11.86 -22.24
CA PRO A 169 4.43 -13.10 -22.42
C PRO A 169 5.90 -12.85 -22.81
N PRO A 170 6.81 -13.81 -22.55
CA PRO A 170 8.20 -13.72 -22.99
C PRO A 170 8.27 -13.54 -24.51
N VAL A 171 9.15 -12.64 -24.97
CA VAL A 171 9.42 -12.39 -26.38
C VAL A 171 10.80 -12.93 -26.70
N GLU A 172 10.90 -13.78 -27.72
CA GLU A 172 12.19 -14.18 -28.29
C GLU A 172 12.60 -13.13 -29.33
N LEU A 173 13.57 -12.29 -28.98
CA LEU A 173 14.23 -11.35 -29.89
C LEU A 173 15.59 -11.96 -30.26
N PRO A 174 15.82 -12.38 -31.53
CA PRO A 174 17.12 -12.89 -31.94
C PRO A 174 18.21 -11.85 -31.73
N MET A 175 19.32 -12.28 -31.13
CA MET A 175 20.49 -11.43 -30.87
C MET A 175 21.70 -11.95 -31.65
N MET A 176 22.56 -11.02 -32.08
CA MET A 176 23.91 -11.31 -32.53
C MET A 176 24.87 -10.36 -31.83
N GLY A 177 25.56 -10.86 -30.80
CA GLY A 177 26.56 -10.08 -30.06
C GLY A 177 27.59 -9.42 -30.97
N LEU A 178 27.80 -8.12 -30.77
CA LEU A 178 28.82 -7.32 -31.46
C LEU A 178 30.17 -7.51 -30.78
N LEU A 179 31.17 -7.90 -31.57
CA LEU A 179 32.57 -8.02 -31.20
C LEU A 179 33.37 -6.85 -31.79
N ASN A 180 33.85 -5.94 -30.96
CA ASN A 180 34.61 -4.77 -31.41
C ASN A 180 35.97 -4.61 -30.71
N ASN A 181 36.75 -3.61 -31.12
CA ASN A 181 38.05 -3.25 -30.53
C ASN A 181 37.98 -1.98 -29.65
N TYR A 182 36.83 -1.68 -29.05
CA TYR A 182 36.62 -0.54 -28.15
C TYR A 182 36.72 -0.97 -26.68
N ASP A 183 37.38 -0.20 -25.81
CA ASP A 183 37.55 -0.54 -24.38
C ASP A 183 36.63 0.26 -23.43
N GLY A 184 35.54 0.83 -23.96
CA GLY A 184 34.65 1.72 -23.23
C GLY A 184 35.13 3.19 -23.21
N LEU A 185 36.38 3.47 -23.58
CA LEU A 185 36.95 4.83 -23.61
C LEU A 185 37.59 5.20 -24.95
N ARG A 186 38.24 4.25 -25.62
CA ARG A 186 38.94 4.47 -26.89
C ARG A 186 39.09 3.18 -27.70
N TRP A 187 39.27 3.35 -29.00
CA TRP A 187 39.62 2.25 -29.90
C TRP A 187 41.04 1.74 -29.64
N ARG A 188 41.19 0.43 -29.43
CA ARG A 188 42.44 -0.25 -29.09
C ARG A 188 43.07 -0.89 -30.32
N VAL A 189 43.38 -0.04 -31.29
CA VAL A 189 43.91 -0.42 -32.61
C VAL A 189 45.24 -1.16 -32.47
N GLU A 190 46.16 -0.69 -31.63
CA GLU A 190 47.47 -1.34 -31.45
C GLU A 190 47.36 -2.77 -30.90
N GLU A 191 46.52 -2.97 -29.89
CA GLU A 191 46.29 -4.27 -29.27
C GLU A 191 45.58 -5.22 -30.24
N MET A 192 44.56 -4.73 -30.94
CA MET A 192 43.88 -5.49 -32.00
C MET A 192 44.86 -5.94 -33.08
N VAL A 193 45.75 -5.06 -33.55
CA VAL A 193 46.74 -5.41 -34.58
C VAL A 193 47.70 -6.50 -34.09
N ARG A 194 48.18 -6.42 -32.84
CA ARG A 194 49.03 -7.46 -32.24
C ARG A 194 48.29 -8.79 -32.11
N MET A 195 47.04 -8.76 -31.67
CA MET A 195 46.18 -9.94 -31.54
C MET A 195 45.90 -10.59 -32.89
N LEU A 196 45.59 -9.80 -33.93
CA LEU A 196 45.37 -10.30 -35.28
C LEU A 196 46.64 -10.92 -35.88
N ALA A 197 47.83 -10.39 -35.60
CA ALA A 197 49.08 -10.94 -36.13
C ALA A 197 49.46 -12.30 -35.52
N ASP A 198 49.10 -12.55 -34.25
CA ASP A 198 49.46 -13.77 -33.53
C ASP A 198 48.42 -14.90 -33.71
N ALA A 199 48.87 -16.07 -34.18
CA ALA A 199 47.97 -17.20 -34.44
C ALA A 199 47.36 -17.81 -33.17
N ALA A 200 48.09 -17.84 -32.05
CA ALA A 200 47.56 -18.35 -30.79
C ALA A 200 46.52 -17.38 -30.22
N ALA A 201 46.76 -16.06 -30.33
CA ALA A 201 45.82 -15.05 -29.88
C ALA A 201 44.51 -15.07 -30.69
N ARG A 202 44.58 -15.13 -32.03
CA ARG A 202 43.38 -15.30 -32.87
C ARG A 202 42.58 -16.54 -32.50
N GLN A 203 43.23 -17.69 -32.35
CA GLN A 203 42.57 -18.95 -31.98
C GLN A 203 41.97 -18.90 -30.56
N ASN A 204 42.60 -18.16 -29.65
CA ASN A 204 42.05 -17.89 -28.33
C ASN A 204 40.74 -17.12 -28.42
N LEU A 205 40.73 -16.03 -29.20
CA LEU A 205 39.55 -15.21 -29.41
C LEU A 205 38.42 -15.99 -30.09
N VAL A 206 38.72 -16.71 -31.18
CA VAL A 206 37.75 -17.55 -31.89
C VAL A 206 37.06 -18.53 -30.94
N ARG A 207 37.84 -19.23 -30.09
CA ARG A 207 37.28 -20.18 -29.13
C ARG A 207 36.35 -19.49 -28.12
N ASN A 208 36.80 -18.37 -27.54
CA ASN A 208 36.04 -17.66 -26.52
C ASN A 208 34.73 -17.07 -27.09
N VAL A 209 34.76 -16.53 -28.31
CA VAL A 209 33.58 -15.98 -29.00
C VAL A 209 32.56 -17.08 -29.34
N VAL A 210 33.01 -18.23 -29.85
CA VAL A 210 32.13 -19.37 -30.15
C VAL A 210 31.53 -19.96 -28.88
N GLU A 211 32.30 -20.05 -27.80
CA GLU A 211 31.82 -20.49 -26.49
C GLU A 211 30.74 -19.55 -25.95
N PHE A 212 31.01 -18.24 -25.94
CA PHE A 212 30.04 -17.22 -25.54
C PHE A 212 28.73 -17.33 -26.32
N ALA A 213 28.80 -17.31 -27.66
CA ALA A 213 27.61 -17.30 -28.51
C ALA A 213 26.73 -18.54 -28.31
N ARG A 214 27.34 -19.69 -28.00
CA ARG A 214 26.60 -20.93 -27.69
C ARG A 214 25.95 -20.90 -26.31
N GLU A 215 26.62 -20.33 -25.31
CA GLU A 215 26.13 -20.27 -23.94
C GLU A 215 25.05 -19.19 -23.74
N SER A 216 25.12 -18.08 -24.49
CA SER A 216 24.11 -17.02 -24.48
C SER A 216 22.94 -17.26 -25.45
N HIS A 217 23.02 -18.31 -26.28
CA HIS A 217 22.03 -18.64 -27.32
C HIS A 217 21.87 -17.56 -28.41
N GLU A 218 22.97 -16.95 -28.86
CA GLU A 218 22.95 -16.02 -29.99
C GLU A 218 22.53 -16.71 -31.30
N ALA A 219 22.00 -15.92 -32.25
CA ALA A 219 21.85 -16.33 -33.64
C ALA A 219 23.21 -16.35 -34.39
N GLY A 220 24.24 -15.70 -33.83
CA GLY A 220 25.55 -15.54 -34.43
C GLY A 220 26.34 -14.37 -33.84
N ILE A 221 27.40 -13.94 -34.53
CA ILE A 221 28.26 -12.82 -34.10
C ILE A 221 28.41 -11.81 -35.22
N VAL A 222 28.41 -10.52 -34.85
CA VAL A 222 28.82 -9.42 -35.71
C VAL A 222 30.23 -9.00 -35.31
N VAL A 223 31.18 -8.98 -36.23
CA VAL A 223 32.54 -8.48 -35.98
C VAL A 223 32.66 -7.06 -36.53
N ASP A 224 33.01 -6.11 -35.67
CA ASP A 224 33.19 -4.70 -36.00
C ASP A 224 34.55 -4.20 -35.51
N PHE A 225 35.59 -4.53 -36.28
CA PHE A 225 36.93 -4.04 -36.05
C PHE A 225 37.15 -2.78 -36.86
N VAL A 226 37.19 -1.65 -36.16
CA VAL A 226 37.36 -0.32 -36.74
C VAL A 226 38.85 0.04 -36.80
N ASP A 227 39.23 0.82 -37.82
CA ASP A 227 40.59 1.28 -38.09
C ASP A 227 41.62 0.15 -38.28
N VAL A 228 41.25 -0.93 -38.98
CA VAL A 228 42.22 -1.99 -39.35
C VAL A 228 43.21 -1.44 -40.39
N PRO A 229 44.52 -1.31 -40.06
CA PRO A 229 45.47 -0.74 -41.00
C PRO A 229 45.71 -1.65 -42.21
N ASP A 230 46.05 -1.08 -43.37
CA ASP A 230 46.36 -1.80 -44.62
C ASP A 230 47.34 -2.97 -44.40
N THR A 231 48.35 -2.77 -43.55
CA THR A 231 49.37 -3.79 -43.23
C THR A 231 48.80 -5.01 -42.50
N SER A 232 47.64 -4.86 -41.87
CA SER A 232 46.98 -5.87 -41.04
C SER A 232 45.77 -6.52 -41.72
N GLN A 233 45.37 -6.05 -42.91
CA GLN A 233 44.25 -6.60 -43.68
C GLN A 233 44.40 -8.10 -43.97
N VAL A 234 45.64 -8.57 -44.21
CA VAL A 234 45.91 -10.01 -44.38
C VAL A 234 45.60 -10.82 -43.13
N HIS A 235 45.90 -10.26 -41.95
CA HIS A 235 45.64 -10.89 -40.66
C HIS A 235 44.16 -10.85 -40.30
N PHE A 236 43.45 -9.79 -40.68
CA PHE A 236 42.01 -9.69 -40.51
C PHE A 236 41.26 -10.72 -41.36
N ARG A 237 41.66 -10.89 -42.63
CA ARG A 237 41.13 -11.98 -43.47
C ARG A 237 41.41 -13.36 -42.89
N GLN A 238 42.62 -13.56 -42.35
CA GLN A 238 42.96 -14.81 -41.69
C GLN A 238 42.08 -15.08 -40.47
N PHE A 239 41.82 -14.08 -39.65
CA PHE A 239 40.86 -14.18 -38.54
C PHE A 239 39.46 -14.57 -39.02
N ALA A 240 38.93 -13.92 -40.05
CA ALA A 240 37.61 -14.26 -40.60
C ALA A 240 37.53 -15.70 -41.16
N SER A 241 38.60 -16.19 -41.81
CA SER A 241 38.69 -17.60 -42.25
C SER A 241 38.80 -18.61 -41.11
N GLU A 242 39.25 -18.19 -39.93
CA GLU A 242 39.29 -19.03 -38.72
C GLU A 242 37.93 -19.00 -37.99
N LEU A 243 37.30 -17.82 -37.87
CA LEU A 243 36.06 -17.62 -37.12
C LEU A 243 34.82 -18.15 -37.85
N GLY A 244 34.68 -17.88 -39.15
CA GLY A 244 33.48 -18.24 -39.92
C GLY A 244 33.16 -19.73 -39.85
N PRO A 245 34.08 -20.63 -40.23
CA PRO A 245 33.86 -22.07 -40.12
C PRO A 245 33.61 -22.55 -38.68
N ALA A 246 34.23 -21.92 -37.68
CA ALA A 246 34.04 -22.26 -36.28
C ALA A 246 32.59 -21.95 -35.83
N LEU A 247 32.06 -20.77 -36.16
CA LEU A 247 30.66 -20.41 -35.91
C LEU A 247 29.69 -21.30 -36.69
N HIS A 248 29.92 -21.53 -37.98
CA HIS A 248 29.07 -22.39 -38.81
C HIS A 248 29.00 -23.83 -38.28
N SER A 249 30.12 -24.37 -37.77
CA SER A 249 30.16 -25.70 -37.16
C SER A 249 29.30 -25.82 -35.89
N ALA A 250 29.06 -24.69 -35.21
CA ALA A 250 28.17 -24.58 -34.06
C ALA A 250 26.72 -24.23 -34.43
N GLY A 251 26.41 -24.08 -35.73
CA GLY A 251 25.08 -23.65 -36.20
C GLY A 251 24.81 -22.15 -36.08
N LEU A 252 25.86 -21.35 -35.88
CA LEU A 252 25.81 -19.89 -35.69
C LEU A 252 26.22 -19.16 -36.96
N LYS A 253 25.74 -17.93 -37.15
CA LYS A 253 26.08 -17.07 -38.29
C LYS A 253 27.25 -16.12 -37.99
N LEU A 254 27.96 -15.69 -39.03
CA LEU A 254 28.96 -14.63 -38.98
C LEU A 254 28.56 -13.47 -39.89
N MET A 255 28.44 -12.28 -39.29
CA MET A 255 28.40 -11.01 -40.01
C MET A 255 29.67 -10.22 -39.72
N ILE A 256 30.09 -9.39 -40.67
CA ILE A 256 31.26 -8.53 -40.51
C ILE A 256 30.94 -7.11 -40.97
N SER A 257 31.22 -6.14 -40.10
CA SER A 257 31.08 -4.73 -40.40
C SER A 257 32.26 -4.26 -41.23
N LEU A 258 32.00 -3.57 -42.34
CA LEU A 258 33.02 -2.99 -43.21
C LEU A 258 32.65 -1.53 -43.53
N PRO A 259 33.65 -0.63 -43.72
CA PRO A 259 33.39 0.76 -44.08
C PRO A 259 32.73 0.91 -45.46
N ALA A 260 32.21 2.10 -45.76
CA ALA A 260 31.65 2.45 -47.06
C ALA A 260 32.75 2.46 -48.16
N HIS A 261 32.70 1.49 -49.08
CA HIS A 261 33.64 1.27 -50.21
C HIS A 261 35.08 1.80 -50.00
N ASP A 262 35.89 1.02 -49.27
CA ASP A 262 37.31 1.27 -49.04
C ASP A 262 38.17 0.19 -49.74
N ASP A 263 39.01 0.61 -50.69
CA ASP A 263 39.88 -0.25 -51.49
C ASP A 263 40.86 -1.10 -50.66
N ALA A 264 41.10 -0.76 -49.39
CA ALA A 264 41.94 -1.57 -48.48
C ALA A 264 41.26 -2.90 -48.07
N TYR A 265 39.93 -2.99 -48.14
CA TYR A 265 39.15 -4.15 -47.72
C TYR A 265 38.75 -5.03 -48.90
N ASP A 266 38.84 -6.34 -48.72
CA ASP A 266 38.52 -7.34 -49.76
C ASP A 266 37.04 -7.79 -49.62
N TYR A 267 36.12 -6.99 -50.16
CA TYR A 267 34.69 -7.24 -50.06
C TYR A 267 34.27 -8.59 -50.67
N GLU A 268 34.88 -9.01 -51.78
CA GLU A 268 34.62 -10.32 -52.39
C GLU A 268 34.99 -11.47 -51.42
N PHE A 269 36.16 -11.40 -50.79
CA PHE A 269 36.58 -12.38 -49.80
C PHE A 269 35.61 -12.47 -48.63
N PHE A 270 35.29 -11.34 -48.00
CA PHE A 270 34.39 -11.32 -46.84
C PHE A 270 32.97 -11.74 -47.23
N GLY A 271 32.49 -11.35 -48.40
CA GLY A 271 31.19 -11.76 -48.93
C GLY A 271 31.11 -13.26 -49.20
N ASN A 272 32.23 -13.92 -49.52
CA ASN A 272 32.30 -15.37 -49.64
C ASN A 272 32.41 -16.08 -48.27
N GLN A 273 33.18 -15.51 -47.34
CA GLN A 273 33.49 -16.10 -46.05
C GLN A 273 32.37 -15.97 -45.01
N CYS A 274 31.62 -14.86 -45.03
CA CYS A 274 30.59 -14.51 -44.06
C CYS A 274 29.17 -14.80 -44.58
N ASP A 275 28.20 -14.86 -43.67
CA ASP A 275 26.77 -14.97 -44.00
C ASP A 275 26.26 -13.67 -44.63
N ALA A 276 26.70 -12.53 -44.10
CA ALA A 276 26.48 -11.20 -44.67
C ALA A 276 27.60 -10.22 -44.30
N ILE A 277 27.78 -9.19 -45.12
CA ILE A 277 28.53 -7.98 -44.77
C ILE A 277 27.53 -6.95 -44.27
N LEU A 278 27.85 -6.35 -43.13
CA LEU A 278 27.17 -5.17 -42.60
C LEU A 278 27.92 -3.93 -43.08
N LEU A 279 27.38 -3.22 -44.06
CA LEU A 279 28.06 -2.09 -44.68
C LEU A 279 27.76 -0.82 -43.88
N MET A 280 28.78 -0.22 -43.27
CA MET A 280 28.69 1.06 -42.54
C MET A 280 28.63 2.22 -43.54
N ASN A 281 27.48 2.39 -44.20
CA ASN A 281 27.30 3.33 -45.31
C ASN A 281 26.90 4.74 -44.83
N TYR A 282 27.66 5.27 -43.88
CA TYR A 282 27.55 6.59 -43.29
C TYR A 282 28.97 7.09 -42.93
N ASP A 283 29.08 8.24 -42.26
CA ASP A 283 30.35 8.91 -41.95
C ASP A 283 31.14 9.33 -43.22
N GLU A 284 30.45 9.83 -44.26
CA GLU A 284 31.09 10.61 -45.36
C GLU A 284 31.91 11.76 -44.76
N HIS A 285 31.36 12.36 -43.70
CA HIS A 285 32.03 13.26 -42.78
C HIS A 285 31.81 12.77 -41.33
N TRP A 286 32.86 12.81 -40.49
CA TRP A 286 32.87 12.28 -39.11
C TRP A 286 33.48 13.29 -38.13
N LEU A 287 33.44 13.00 -36.83
CA LEU A 287 33.86 13.93 -35.75
C LEU A 287 35.19 14.66 -35.97
N THR A 288 36.19 14.00 -36.57
CA THR A 288 37.53 14.60 -36.76
C THR A 288 37.81 15.10 -38.18
N SER A 289 36.83 14.96 -39.09
CA SER A 289 36.91 15.53 -40.44
C SER A 289 36.43 16.98 -40.49
N THR A 290 36.43 17.58 -41.69
CA THR A 290 35.79 18.88 -41.91
C THR A 290 34.27 18.76 -41.90
N PRO A 291 33.51 19.77 -41.45
CA PRO A 291 32.04 19.71 -41.44
C PRO A 291 31.44 19.42 -42.82
N GLY A 292 30.41 18.59 -42.89
CA GLY A 292 29.74 18.21 -44.13
C GLY A 292 28.62 17.17 -43.92
N PRO A 293 27.92 16.77 -44.99
CA PRO A 293 26.85 15.77 -44.93
C PRO A 293 27.39 14.43 -44.38
N ILE A 294 26.61 13.77 -43.54
CA ILE A 294 27.03 12.52 -42.90
C ILE A 294 26.89 11.34 -43.88
N ALA A 295 25.87 11.39 -44.76
CA ALA A 295 25.65 10.41 -45.80
C ALA A 295 24.84 11.05 -46.94
N SER A 296 25.52 11.71 -47.88
CA SER A 296 24.82 12.29 -49.04
C SER A 296 24.14 11.18 -49.86
N GLN A 297 22.93 11.43 -50.36
CA GLN A 297 22.15 10.41 -51.07
C GLN A 297 22.88 9.80 -52.29
N ASP A 298 23.59 10.62 -53.07
CA ASP A 298 24.36 10.16 -54.23
C ASP A 298 25.58 9.33 -53.78
N TRP A 299 26.28 9.75 -52.72
CA TRP A 299 27.41 9.03 -52.12
C TRP A 299 26.98 7.66 -51.58
N TYR A 300 25.86 7.61 -50.84
CA TYR A 300 25.27 6.39 -50.31
C TYR A 300 24.98 5.37 -51.42
N VAL A 301 24.36 5.82 -52.52
CA VAL A 301 24.01 4.96 -53.65
C VAL A 301 25.23 4.49 -54.42
N ASP A 302 26.20 5.37 -54.66
CA ASP A 302 27.41 5.04 -55.42
C ASP A 302 28.27 4.02 -54.65
N ASN A 303 28.47 4.19 -53.34
CA ASN A 303 29.19 3.20 -52.51
C ASN A 303 28.50 1.83 -52.55
N LEU A 304 27.17 1.79 -52.40
CA LEU A 304 26.44 0.55 -52.43
C LEU A 304 26.54 -0.14 -53.80
N ARG A 305 26.51 0.62 -54.90
CA ARG A 305 26.71 0.06 -56.25
C ARG A 305 28.09 -0.52 -56.44
N GLU A 306 29.13 0.16 -55.94
CA GLU A 306 30.50 -0.32 -56.07
C GLU A 306 30.69 -1.64 -55.31
N VAL A 307 30.27 -1.71 -54.04
CA VAL A 307 30.33 -2.96 -53.24
C VAL A 307 29.53 -4.11 -53.87
N MET A 308 28.38 -3.81 -54.49
CA MET A 308 27.54 -4.81 -55.18
C MET A 308 28.15 -5.39 -56.46
N LYS A 309 29.25 -4.83 -56.97
CA LYS A 309 30.02 -5.47 -58.06
C LYS A 309 30.67 -6.76 -57.59
N ASP A 310 31.09 -6.80 -56.32
CA ASP A 310 31.85 -7.89 -55.72
C ASP A 310 30.99 -8.76 -54.81
N VAL A 311 29.94 -8.20 -54.20
CA VAL A 311 29.11 -8.89 -53.20
C VAL A 311 27.66 -9.02 -53.66
N PRO A 312 27.07 -10.23 -53.65
CA PRO A 312 25.66 -10.41 -53.98
C PRO A 312 24.73 -9.61 -53.04
N PRO A 313 23.66 -8.96 -53.56
CA PRO A 313 22.75 -8.13 -52.76
C PRO A 313 22.18 -8.86 -51.53
N ARG A 314 21.86 -10.15 -51.68
CA ARG A 314 21.34 -11.03 -50.63
C ARG A 314 22.30 -11.32 -49.46
N LYS A 315 23.55 -10.84 -49.54
CA LYS A 315 24.58 -10.94 -48.50
C LYS A 315 24.99 -9.55 -47.98
N LEU A 316 24.26 -8.50 -48.33
CA LEU A 316 24.51 -7.14 -47.87
C LEU A 316 23.40 -6.70 -46.92
N ILE A 317 23.78 -6.29 -45.72
CA ILE A 317 22.92 -5.56 -44.78
C ILE A 317 23.51 -4.15 -44.71
N VAL A 318 22.73 -3.12 -45.04
CA VAL A 318 23.26 -1.75 -45.04
C VAL A 318 22.93 -1.07 -43.73
N ALA A 319 23.95 -0.57 -43.04
CA ALA A 319 23.75 0.20 -41.83
C ALA A 319 23.25 1.60 -42.20
N VAL A 320 22.13 1.99 -41.59
CA VAL A 320 21.46 3.27 -41.80
C VAL A 320 21.64 4.07 -40.52
N ALA A 321 22.27 5.24 -40.63
CA ALA A 321 22.56 6.10 -39.49
C ALA A 321 21.40 7.07 -39.24
N SER A 322 21.14 7.37 -37.96
CA SER A 322 20.28 8.49 -37.58
C SER A 322 20.82 9.13 -36.30
N TYR A 323 21.60 10.19 -36.50
CA TYR A 323 22.25 11.02 -35.50
C TYR A 323 22.74 12.31 -36.17
N ALA A 324 23.38 13.20 -35.39
CA ALA A 324 23.97 14.44 -35.87
C ALA A 324 25.41 14.60 -35.37
N TYR A 325 26.18 15.44 -36.06
CA TYR A 325 27.46 15.94 -35.59
C TYR A 325 27.45 17.45 -35.51
N ASP A 326 28.03 17.99 -34.44
CA ASP A 326 28.29 19.42 -34.26
C ASP A 326 29.79 19.71 -34.30
N TRP A 327 30.20 20.60 -35.21
CA TRP A 327 31.57 21.06 -35.36
C TRP A 327 31.69 22.55 -35.04
N SER A 328 32.63 22.88 -34.17
CA SER A 328 33.08 24.27 -33.95
C SER A 328 34.03 24.72 -35.07
N GLU A 329 33.87 25.94 -35.61
CA GLU A 329 34.65 26.48 -36.75
C GLU A 329 36.14 26.70 -36.41
N ASP A 330 36.50 26.85 -35.12
CA ASP A 330 37.90 26.94 -34.65
C ASP A 330 38.09 26.18 -33.31
N PRO A 331 38.23 24.84 -33.33
CA PRO A 331 38.34 24.00 -32.13
C PRO A 331 39.50 24.38 -31.20
N LYS A 332 40.53 25.05 -31.74
CA LYS A 332 41.69 25.51 -30.97
C LYS A 332 41.42 26.79 -30.18
N LYS A 333 40.43 27.58 -30.61
CA LYS A 333 40.00 28.80 -29.91
C LYS A 333 38.80 28.56 -29.00
N SER A 334 37.85 27.72 -29.42
CA SER A 334 36.69 27.38 -28.60
C SER A 334 37.05 26.45 -27.44
N HIS A 335 38.17 25.72 -27.51
CA HIS A 335 38.50 24.64 -26.58
C HIS A 335 37.46 23.51 -26.54
N GLU A 336 36.53 23.49 -27.51
CA GLU A 336 35.47 22.51 -27.63
C GLU A 336 35.80 21.51 -28.74
N LEU A 337 35.69 20.23 -28.42
CA LEU A 337 35.83 19.15 -29.37
C LEU A 337 34.51 18.97 -30.12
N PRO A 338 34.54 18.59 -31.42
CA PRO A 338 33.33 18.19 -32.13
C PRO A 338 32.56 17.11 -31.37
N GLN A 339 31.23 17.21 -31.39
CA GLN A 339 30.34 16.35 -30.61
C GLN A 339 29.38 15.58 -31.50
N SER A 340 28.96 14.41 -31.04
CA SER A 340 27.86 13.64 -31.64
C SER A 340 26.60 13.92 -30.86
N PHE A 341 25.51 14.22 -31.55
CA PHE A 341 24.21 14.46 -30.96
C PHE A 341 23.20 13.41 -31.43
N THR A 342 22.22 13.09 -30.59
CA THR A 342 20.97 12.48 -31.04
C THR A 342 20.21 13.48 -31.93
N ILE A 343 19.27 12.99 -32.74
CA ILE A 343 18.42 13.89 -33.54
C ILE A 343 17.62 14.83 -32.62
N GLN A 344 17.18 14.35 -31.45
CA GLN A 344 16.42 15.17 -30.50
C GLN A 344 17.27 16.30 -29.90
N GLU A 345 18.54 16.03 -29.55
CA GLU A 345 19.51 17.04 -29.10
C GLU A 345 19.78 18.08 -30.20
N ALA A 346 20.03 17.62 -31.44
CA ALA A 346 20.26 18.53 -32.56
C ALA A 346 19.06 19.45 -32.84
N LEU A 347 17.83 18.95 -32.70
CA LEU A 347 16.62 19.77 -32.87
C LEU A 347 16.37 20.71 -31.68
N LEU A 348 16.77 20.32 -30.46
CA LEU A 348 16.76 21.22 -29.30
C LEU A 348 17.72 22.40 -29.50
N HIS A 349 18.97 22.15 -29.88
CA HIS A 349 19.94 23.22 -30.14
C HIS A 349 19.47 24.17 -31.25
N ALA A 350 18.78 23.65 -32.28
CA ALA A 350 18.15 24.49 -33.30
C ALA A 350 17.04 25.38 -32.70
N PHE A 351 16.21 24.82 -31.79
CA PHE A 351 15.17 25.56 -31.08
C PHE A 351 15.74 26.65 -30.17
N GLU A 352 16.73 26.33 -29.35
CA GLU A 352 17.36 27.25 -28.39
C GLU A 352 18.13 28.37 -29.07
N SER A 353 18.86 28.06 -30.14
CA SER A 353 19.56 29.06 -30.94
C SER A 353 18.63 29.91 -31.81
N GLU A 354 17.32 29.64 -31.82
CA GLU A 354 16.33 30.24 -32.72
C GLU A 354 16.70 30.09 -34.21
N THR A 355 17.45 29.04 -34.55
CA THR A 355 17.89 28.76 -35.92
C THR A 355 16.83 27.94 -36.67
N GLN A 356 16.81 28.05 -37.99
CA GLN A 356 16.01 27.17 -38.84
C GLN A 356 16.90 26.11 -39.48
N VAL A 357 16.44 24.87 -39.42
CA VAL A 357 17.09 23.74 -40.11
C VAL A 357 16.86 23.90 -41.61
N GLU A 358 17.94 23.88 -42.38
CA GLU A 358 17.92 23.94 -43.85
C GLU A 358 18.13 22.54 -44.43
N PHE A 359 17.31 22.15 -45.40
CA PHE A 359 17.47 20.87 -46.10
C PHE A 359 18.32 21.09 -47.37
N ASP A 360 19.56 20.59 -47.37
CA ASP A 360 20.44 20.81 -48.52
C ASP A 360 19.97 19.98 -49.72
N SER A 361 19.56 20.67 -50.79
CA SER A 361 19.01 20.03 -51.99
C SER A 361 20.03 19.21 -52.81
N ALA A 362 21.33 19.30 -52.50
CA ALA A 362 22.38 18.58 -53.21
C ALA A 362 22.75 17.26 -52.52
N SER A 363 22.93 17.26 -51.20
CA SER A 363 23.19 16.05 -50.41
C SER A 363 21.91 15.33 -50.00
N LEU A 364 20.78 16.05 -49.91
CA LEU A 364 19.54 15.63 -49.26
C LEU A 364 19.71 15.32 -47.76
N ASN A 365 20.66 16.00 -47.11
CA ASN A 365 20.82 15.96 -45.65
C ASN A 365 20.47 17.34 -45.05
N PRO A 366 19.76 17.40 -43.92
CA PRO A 366 19.52 18.63 -43.18
C PRO A 366 20.77 19.14 -42.44
N HIS A 367 20.88 20.46 -42.33
CA HIS A 367 21.95 21.13 -41.61
C HIS A 367 21.54 22.51 -41.07
N TYR A 368 22.31 23.05 -40.14
CA TYR A 368 22.20 24.45 -39.71
C TYR A 368 23.49 24.95 -39.07
N SER A 369 23.53 26.23 -38.69
CA SER A 369 24.65 26.81 -37.96
C SER A 369 24.14 27.77 -36.89
N TYR A 370 24.84 27.83 -35.76
CA TYR A 370 24.46 28.70 -34.65
C TYR A 370 25.70 29.35 -34.01
N TYR A 371 25.48 30.36 -33.17
CA TYR A 371 26.50 30.89 -32.27
C TYR A 371 26.28 30.34 -30.86
N ASP A 372 27.36 29.86 -30.23
CA ASP A 372 27.37 29.49 -28.82
C ASP A 372 27.29 30.75 -27.91
N GLU A 373 27.32 30.54 -26.59
CA GLU A 373 27.32 31.63 -25.59
C GLU A 373 28.61 32.48 -25.59
N HIS A 374 29.66 32.02 -26.28
CA HIS A 374 30.96 32.67 -26.41
C HIS A 374 31.17 33.30 -27.81
N ASP A 375 30.13 33.38 -28.63
CA ASP A 375 30.14 33.85 -30.02
C ASP A 375 30.99 33.00 -31.00
N HIS A 376 31.26 31.72 -30.69
CA HIS A 376 31.85 30.77 -31.63
C HIS A 376 30.80 30.18 -32.58
N VAL A 377 31.19 29.93 -33.82
CA VAL A 377 30.29 29.38 -34.85
C VAL A 377 30.34 27.86 -34.80
N HIS A 378 29.16 27.27 -34.74
CA HIS A 378 28.94 25.83 -34.79
C HIS A 378 28.20 25.46 -36.07
N GLN A 379 28.54 24.30 -36.65
CA GLN A 379 27.89 23.75 -37.84
C GLN A 379 27.40 22.35 -37.52
N VAL A 380 26.09 22.14 -37.68
CA VAL A 380 25.43 20.88 -37.39
C VAL A 380 24.92 20.26 -38.68
N TRP A 381 25.27 18.99 -38.92
CA TRP A 381 24.69 18.15 -39.98
C TRP A 381 24.06 16.92 -39.34
N MET A 382 22.94 16.45 -39.90
CA MET A 382 22.18 15.34 -39.29
C MET A 382 21.52 14.42 -40.31
N LEU A 383 21.16 13.21 -39.88
CA LEU A 383 20.43 12.20 -40.64
C LEU A 383 19.09 11.91 -39.96
N ASP A 384 18.06 12.61 -40.41
CA ASP A 384 16.71 12.50 -39.86
C ASP A 384 15.84 11.45 -40.60
N ALA A 385 14.59 11.29 -40.19
CA ALA A 385 13.71 10.26 -40.79
C ALA A 385 13.41 10.51 -42.28
N VAL A 386 13.47 11.75 -42.75
CA VAL A 386 13.32 12.09 -44.18
C VAL A 386 14.53 11.59 -44.98
N THR A 387 15.73 11.77 -44.43
CA THR A 387 16.97 11.28 -45.01
C THR A 387 16.98 9.74 -45.02
N THR A 388 16.67 9.12 -43.88
CA THR A 388 16.53 7.66 -43.76
C THR A 388 15.50 7.09 -44.75
N TYR A 389 14.36 7.77 -44.97
CA TYR A 389 13.38 7.34 -45.96
C TYR A 389 14.02 7.16 -47.35
N ASN A 390 14.82 8.13 -47.78
CA ASN A 390 15.46 8.10 -49.09
C ASN A 390 16.49 6.97 -49.19
N GLU A 391 17.30 6.76 -48.14
CA GLU A 391 18.30 5.68 -48.06
C GLU A 391 17.67 4.29 -48.04
N LEU A 392 16.57 4.10 -47.31
CA LEU A 392 15.80 2.85 -47.31
C LEU A 392 15.27 2.55 -48.72
N ARG A 393 14.67 3.53 -49.40
CA ARG A 393 14.15 3.34 -50.78
C ARG A 393 15.25 2.96 -51.77
N ALA A 394 16.44 3.54 -51.65
CA ALA A 394 17.60 3.14 -52.45
C ALA A 394 17.97 1.67 -52.18
N SER A 395 18.11 1.31 -50.90
CA SER A 395 18.52 -0.03 -50.46
C SER A 395 17.55 -1.13 -50.94
N GLU A 396 16.24 -0.88 -50.83
CA GLU A 396 15.20 -1.82 -51.24
C GLU A 396 15.15 -2.06 -52.74
N ARG A 397 15.31 -1.00 -53.55
CA ARG A 397 15.34 -1.13 -55.02
C ARG A 397 16.59 -1.87 -55.48
N MET A 398 17.69 -1.74 -54.75
CA MET A 398 18.93 -2.48 -54.98
C MET A 398 18.86 -3.93 -54.45
N GLY A 399 17.83 -4.27 -53.68
CA GLY A 399 17.53 -5.65 -53.28
C GLY A 399 18.52 -6.23 -52.27
N VAL A 400 19.10 -5.37 -51.42
CA VAL A 400 19.98 -5.80 -50.31
C VAL A 400 19.22 -6.73 -49.35
N GLN A 401 19.92 -7.56 -48.58
CA GLN A 401 19.29 -8.50 -47.64
C GLN A 401 18.48 -7.80 -46.54
N GLY A 402 18.90 -6.60 -46.14
CA GLY A 402 18.23 -5.83 -45.10
C GLY A 402 19.00 -4.58 -44.71
N THR A 403 18.58 -3.97 -43.60
CA THR A 403 19.15 -2.74 -43.07
C THR A 403 19.36 -2.82 -41.57
N ALA A 404 20.37 -2.11 -41.04
CA ALA A 404 20.68 -2.07 -39.62
C ALA A 404 20.70 -0.63 -39.08
N LEU A 405 19.83 -0.28 -38.14
CA LEU A 405 19.79 1.07 -37.58
C LEU A 405 20.97 1.31 -36.62
N TRP A 406 21.86 2.26 -36.96
CA TRP A 406 22.90 2.79 -36.09
C TRP A 406 22.47 4.18 -35.56
N ARG A 407 21.99 4.29 -34.32
CA ARG A 407 21.74 3.23 -33.31
C ARG A 407 20.40 3.46 -32.63
N LEU A 408 19.92 2.47 -31.88
CA LEU A 408 18.76 2.67 -31.01
C LEU A 408 19.07 3.79 -30.01
N GLY A 409 18.12 4.72 -29.85
CA GLY A 409 18.22 5.85 -28.93
C GLY A 409 18.60 7.17 -29.59
N SER A 410 19.40 7.17 -30.67
CA SER A 410 19.84 8.42 -31.32
C SER A 410 18.92 8.90 -32.44
N SER A 411 18.06 8.01 -32.94
CA SER A 411 17.31 8.21 -34.18
C SER A 411 16.16 9.20 -34.05
N ASP A 412 15.81 9.80 -35.17
CA ASP A 412 14.54 10.53 -35.32
C ASP A 412 13.34 9.67 -34.91
N THR A 413 12.52 10.17 -34.00
CA THR A 413 11.42 9.42 -33.37
C THR A 413 10.31 9.00 -34.35
N SER A 414 10.24 9.64 -35.51
CA SER A 414 9.27 9.34 -36.56
C SER A 414 9.76 8.32 -37.60
N ILE A 415 10.94 7.71 -37.41
CA ILE A 415 11.51 6.69 -38.31
C ILE A 415 10.72 5.37 -38.33
N TRP A 416 10.11 4.98 -37.22
CA TRP A 416 9.55 3.63 -37.06
C TRP A 416 8.43 3.26 -38.04
N PRO A 417 7.48 4.16 -38.38
CA PRO A 417 6.48 3.89 -39.42
C PRO A 417 7.06 3.54 -40.80
N ILE A 418 8.22 4.10 -41.16
CA ILE A 418 8.88 3.82 -42.45
C ILE A 418 9.84 2.64 -42.35
N TRP A 419 10.35 2.34 -41.16
CA TRP A 419 11.24 1.21 -40.87
C TRP A 419 10.54 -0.15 -41.09
N ASP A 420 9.31 -0.28 -40.61
CA ASP A 420 8.50 -1.51 -40.75
C ASP A 420 7.75 -1.60 -42.10
N ALA A 421 7.92 -0.61 -43.00
CA ALA A 421 7.21 -0.54 -44.27
C ALA A 421 8.14 -0.64 -45.47
N THR A 422 8.09 -1.77 -46.18
CA THR A 422 8.91 -2.04 -47.38
C THR A 422 8.40 -1.36 -48.66
N ARG A 423 7.16 -0.89 -48.66
CA ARG A 423 6.51 -0.16 -49.76
C ARG A 423 5.55 0.88 -49.19
N PRO A 424 6.05 1.91 -48.51
CA PRO A 424 5.19 2.89 -47.87
C PRO A 424 4.39 3.64 -48.92
N ASP A 425 3.08 3.69 -48.71
CA ASP A 425 2.18 4.54 -49.47
C ASP A 425 2.21 5.99 -48.94
N ASP A 426 1.35 6.85 -49.48
CA ASP A 426 1.26 8.24 -49.04
C ASP A 426 0.85 8.34 -47.56
N SER A 427 0.07 7.37 -47.05
CA SER A 427 -0.36 7.38 -45.65
C SER A 427 0.79 7.10 -44.69
N VAL A 428 1.73 6.22 -45.07
CA VAL A 428 2.93 5.96 -44.28
C VAL A 428 3.90 7.14 -44.36
N ARG A 429 4.10 7.72 -45.56
CA ARG A 429 4.93 8.93 -45.72
C ARG A 429 4.43 10.09 -44.86
N GLN A 430 3.12 10.37 -44.87
CA GLN A 430 2.53 11.46 -44.08
C GLN A 430 2.78 11.34 -42.57
N LYS A 431 3.04 10.14 -42.03
CA LYS A 431 3.39 9.98 -40.62
C LYS A 431 4.72 10.64 -40.25
N LEU A 432 5.60 10.90 -41.22
CA LEU A 432 6.85 11.64 -41.00
C LEU A 432 6.60 13.12 -40.66
N GLU A 433 5.42 13.67 -40.97
CA GLU A 433 5.09 15.08 -40.65
C GLU A 433 4.95 15.30 -39.14
N ASP A 434 4.54 14.28 -38.38
CA ASP A 434 4.37 14.33 -36.94
C ASP A 434 5.63 13.82 -36.23
N LEU A 435 6.24 14.69 -35.42
CA LEU A 435 7.47 14.43 -34.67
C LEU A 435 7.11 14.20 -33.20
N PRO A 436 6.96 12.97 -32.72
CA PRO A 436 6.73 12.72 -31.31
C PRO A 436 7.98 13.09 -30.48
N PRO A 437 7.82 13.47 -29.19
CA PRO A 437 8.95 13.69 -28.29
C PRO A 437 9.87 12.47 -28.22
N GLY A 438 11.18 12.73 -28.18
CA GLY A 438 12.21 11.72 -27.93
C GLY A 438 12.14 11.10 -26.52
N PRO A 439 12.73 9.92 -26.33
CA PRO A 439 12.96 9.37 -25.00
C PRO A 439 14.07 10.12 -24.22
N ASP A 440 14.84 10.97 -24.93
CA ASP A 440 15.98 11.72 -24.42
C ASP A 440 15.60 12.56 -23.21
N LEU A 441 16.41 12.52 -22.17
CA LEU A 441 16.32 13.43 -21.04
C LEU A 441 17.49 14.41 -21.13
N ILE A 442 17.18 15.70 -21.35
CA ILE A 442 18.23 16.72 -21.45
C ILE A 442 18.51 17.23 -20.03
N LEU A 443 19.70 16.89 -19.54
CA LEU A 443 20.21 17.33 -18.25
C LEU A 443 21.34 18.34 -18.49
N GLU A 444 21.15 19.58 -18.06
CA GLU A 444 22.17 20.62 -18.14
C GLU A 444 22.62 21.04 -16.74
N GLY A 445 23.90 21.36 -16.56
CA GLY A 445 24.44 21.80 -15.28
C GLY A 445 24.97 20.68 -14.38
N ASP A 446 25.71 21.06 -13.33
CA ASP A 446 26.44 20.14 -12.47
C ASP A 446 25.78 19.91 -11.09
N GLY A 447 24.66 20.56 -10.79
CA GLY A 447 24.02 20.52 -9.48
C GLY A 447 23.17 19.28 -9.19
N ASP A 448 22.55 19.24 -8.00
CA ASP A 448 21.66 18.16 -7.56
C ASP A 448 20.19 18.58 -7.49
N ILE A 449 19.90 19.87 -7.69
CA ILE A 449 18.55 20.42 -7.58
C ILE A 449 18.00 20.59 -8.99
N TRP A 450 16.81 20.07 -9.25
CA TRP A 450 16.27 19.97 -10.60
C TRP A 450 15.23 21.05 -10.86
N HIS A 451 15.39 21.74 -11.98
CA HIS A 451 14.45 22.73 -12.47
C HIS A 451 14.02 22.39 -13.90
N PHE A 452 12.74 22.07 -14.10
CA PHE A 452 12.21 21.78 -15.43
C PHE A 452 11.99 23.09 -16.18
N LEU A 453 12.74 23.31 -17.26
CA LEU A 453 12.62 24.46 -18.16
C LEU A 453 11.57 24.21 -19.25
N ASP A 454 11.56 22.98 -19.79
CA ASP A 454 10.62 22.54 -20.81
C ASP A 454 10.10 21.12 -20.52
N THR A 455 8.90 20.86 -21.01
CA THR A 455 8.23 19.55 -20.96
C THR A 455 7.98 19.05 -22.39
N PRO A 456 7.84 17.73 -22.60
CA PRO A 456 7.65 17.13 -23.92
C PRO A 456 6.59 17.81 -24.77
N LYS A 457 6.98 18.25 -25.97
CA LYS A 457 6.08 18.85 -26.98
C LYS A 457 6.26 18.12 -28.30
N ARG A 458 5.16 17.85 -28.99
CA ARG A 458 5.19 17.29 -30.35
C ARG A 458 5.70 18.36 -31.32
N GLY A 459 6.61 17.98 -32.19
CA GLY A 459 7.04 18.78 -33.33
C GLY A 459 6.19 18.53 -34.58
N HIS A 460 6.47 19.29 -35.63
CA HIS A 460 5.86 19.13 -36.94
C HIS A 460 6.84 19.52 -38.04
N ARG A 461 6.86 18.75 -39.13
CA ARG A 461 7.56 19.10 -40.36
C ARG A 461 6.69 18.94 -41.59
N THR A 462 7.06 19.63 -42.65
CA THR A 462 6.49 19.47 -43.99
C THR A 462 7.59 19.07 -44.97
N PHE A 463 7.26 18.25 -45.96
CA PHE A 463 8.21 17.81 -46.96
C PHE A 463 7.59 17.67 -48.35
N THR A 464 8.42 17.66 -49.39
CA THR A 464 7.97 17.49 -50.78
C THR A 464 8.45 16.16 -51.34
N TYR A 465 7.52 15.29 -51.70
CA TYR A 465 7.79 14.01 -52.36
C TYR A 465 7.71 14.12 -53.89
N ASP A 466 8.77 13.72 -54.58
CA ASP A 466 8.83 13.60 -56.04
C ASP A 466 8.58 12.14 -56.46
N SER A 467 7.36 11.86 -56.91
CA SER A 467 6.95 10.52 -57.37
C SER A 467 7.69 10.02 -58.62
N SER A 468 8.32 10.92 -59.39
CA SER A 468 9.11 10.56 -60.56
C SER A 468 10.53 10.13 -60.22
N ALA A 469 11.05 10.64 -59.10
CA ALA A 469 12.36 10.28 -58.55
C ALA A 469 12.27 9.21 -57.45
N ASP A 470 11.07 9.01 -56.87
CA ASP A 470 10.79 8.16 -55.70
C ASP A 470 11.56 8.63 -54.45
N LEU A 471 11.61 9.95 -54.25
CA LEU A 471 12.46 10.62 -53.27
C LEU A 471 11.72 11.78 -52.60
N ILE A 472 12.03 12.04 -51.34
CA ILE A 472 11.74 13.32 -50.70
C ILE A 472 12.87 14.30 -51.08
N THR A 473 12.49 15.49 -51.56
CA THR A 473 13.40 16.45 -52.21
C THR A 473 13.53 17.77 -51.45
N SER A 474 12.68 18.00 -50.46
CA SER A 474 12.75 19.15 -49.57
C SER A 474 12.09 18.81 -48.25
N GLU A 475 12.53 19.45 -47.18
CA GLU A 475 11.95 19.39 -45.86
C GLU A 475 11.99 20.77 -45.21
N LYS A 476 11.02 21.03 -44.33
CA LYS A 476 11.00 22.18 -43.44
C LYS A 476 10.39 21.78 -42.10
N TYR A 477 11.10 22.10 -41.01
CA TYR A 477 10.56 22.01 -39.65
C TYR A 477 9.67 23.23 -39.37
N ASP A 478 8.39 22.99 -39.07
CA ASP A 478 7.44 24.03 -38.68
C ASP A 478 7.39 24.21 -37.15
N ALA A 479 7.66 23.14 -36.41
CA ALA A 479 7.84 23.14 -34.96
C ALA A 479 8.82 22.02 -34.56
N TYR A 480 9.75 22.33 -33.66
CA TYR A 480 10.69 21.33 -33.14
C TYR A 480 10.04 20.47 -32.06
N PRO A 481 10.26 19.13 -32.05
CA PRO A 481 9.90 18.31 -30.91
C PRO A 481 10.80 18.67 -29.74
N LEU A 482 10.23 18.80 -28.54
CA LEU A 482 10.99 19.00 -27.31
C LEU A 482 10.81 17.78 -26.41
N SER A 483 11.82 17.50 -25.59
CA SER A 483 11.73 16.55 -24.49
C SER A 483 11.74 17.27 -23.13
N TYR A 484 11.87 16.53 -22.03
CA TYR A 484 12.16 17.13 -20.74
C TYR A 484 13.55 17.77 -20.77
N HIS A 485 13.59 19.03 -20.39
CA HIS A 485 14.82 19.79 -20.19
C HIS A 485 14.90 20.20 -18.73
N ILE A 486 15.89 19.64 -18.04
CA ILE A 486 16.10 19.84 -16.62
C ILE A 486 17.44 20.55 -16.42
N ASP A 487 17.38 21.75 -15.85
CA ASP A 487 18.56 22.44 -15.33
C ASP A 487 18.90 21.92 -13.93
N GLN A 488 20.13 21.47 -13.76
CA GLN A 488 20.73 20.92 -12.55
C GLN A 488 21.52 22.02 -11.84
N ILE A 489 20.88 22.65 -10.86
CA ILE A 489 21.41 23.80 -10.13
C ILE A 489 21.89 23.44 -8.72
N GLY A 490 22.64 24.34 -8.10
CA GLY A 490 23.17 24.17 -6.75
C GLY A 490 24.56 23.55 -6.68
N ALA A 491 25.25 23.43 -7.82
CA ALA A 491 26.64 23.00 -7.88
C ALA A 491 27.54 23.91 -7.03
N ALA A 492 28.34 23.32 -6.13
CA ALA A 492 29.21 24.08 -5.25
C ALA A 492 30.54 23.35 -4.96
N ASN A 493 31.66 24.05 -5.07
CA ASN A 493 32.95 23.43 -4.81
C ASN A 493 33.12 23.11 -3.30
N ARG A 494 33.35 21.84 -2.97
CA ARG A 494 33.61 21.33 -1.61
C ARG A 494 32.53 21.66 -0.57
N LYS A 495 31.28 21.77 -0.98
CA LYS A 495 30.12 21.90 -0.07
C LYS A 495 29.24 20.67 -0.19
N LEU A 496 28.76 20.14 0.94
CA LEU A 496 27.88 18.97 0.97
C LEU A 496 26.69 19.22 1.88
N ALA A 497 25.49 18.90 1.41
CA ALA A 497 24.27 18.87 2.20
C ALA A 497 23.91 17.43 2.56
N LEU A 498 23.61 17.18 3.84
CA LEU A 498 23.08 15.89 4.28
C LEU A 498 21.56 15.92 4.23
N THR A 499 20.96 14.95 3.55
CA THR A 499 19.51 14.78 3.47
C THR A 499 19.10 13.41 4.01
N PHE A 500 17.93 13.34 4.64
CA PHE A 500 17.39 12.12 5.23
C PHE A 500 15.97 11.86 4.73
N ASP A 501 15.74 10.67 4.20
CA ASP A 501 14.44 10.23 3.67
C ASP A 501 13.81 9.15 4.56
N ASP A 502 12.53 8.88 4.33
CA ASP A 502 11.66 7.92 5.02
C ASP A 502 11.26 8.23 6.48
N GLY A 503 11.82 9.27 7.10
CA GLY A 503 11.51 9.67 8.46
C GLY A 503 10.13 10.34 8.63
N PRO A 504 9.72 10.64 9.88
CA PRO A 504 10.42 10.36 11.13
C PRO A 504 10.13 8.95 11.70
N ASP A 505 11.18 8.22 12.07
CA ASP A 505 11.10 6.95 12.80
C ASP A 505 11.42 7.13 14.31
N PRO A 506 10.63 6.55 15.23
CA PRO A 506 10.79 6.75 16.67
C PRO A 506 12.06 6.11 17.27
N THR A 507 12.75 5.27 16.53
CA THR A 507 13.95 4.54 16.96
C THR A 507 15.23 5.14 16.36
N TRP A 508 15.18 5.59 15.11
CA TRP A 508 16.36 6.01 14.34
C TRP A 508 16.51 7.53 14.26
N THR A 509 15.46 8.28 13.89
CA THR A 509 15.50 9.74 13.79
C THR A 509 16.08 10.43 15.03
N PRO A 510 15.70 10.08 16.29
CA PRO A 510 16.30 10.72 17.46
C PRO A 510 17.82 10.55 17.55
N LYS A 511 18.35 9.38 17.13
CA LYS A 511 19.79 9.09 17.17
C LYS A 511 20.52 9.89 16.09
N VAL A 512 19.92 10.04 14.91
CA VAL A 512 20.43 10.89 13.83
C VAL A 512 20.51 12.34 14.32
N LEU A 513 19.44 12.89 14.89
CA LEU A 513 19.40 14.24 15.45
C LEU A 513 20.47 14.46 16.52
N ASP A 514 20.62 13.52 17.46
CA ASP A 514 21.67 13.59 18.50
C ASP A 514 23.08 13.70 17.90
N ILE A 515 23.36 12.94 16.84
CA ILE A 515 24.66 12.97 16.13
C ILE A 515 24.84 14.29 15.39
N LEU A 516 23.83 14.75 14.62
CA LEU A 516 23.89 16.02 13.88
C LEU A 516 24.13 17.20 14.81
N LYS A 517 23.43 17.23 15.95
CA LYS A 517 23.62 18.21 17.02
C LYS A 517 25.01 18.13 17.64
N GLN A 518 25.51 16.94 17.94
CA GLN A 518 26.87 16.75 18.48
C GLN A 518 27.94 17.23 17.49
N LYS A 519 27.74 16.96 16.19
CA LYS A 519 28.69 17.31 15.12
C LYS A 519 28.51 18.72 14.58
N ASN A 520 27.45 19.42 14.98
CA ASN A 520 27.04 20.73 14.49
C ASN A 520 26.96 20.75 12.95
N VAL A 521 26.12 19.88 12.40
CA VAL A 521 25.90 19.72 10.95
C VAL A 521 24.42 19.99 10.64
N PRO A 522 24.10 20.93 9.73
CA PRO A 522 22.73 21.11 9.24
C PRO A 522 22.31 19.92 8.37
N ALA A 523 21.01 19.68 8.26
CA ALA A 523 20.45 18.60 7.47
C ALA A 523 19.03 18.95 7.01
N THR A 524 18.55 18.26 5.99
CA THR A 524 17.17 18.36 5.50
C THR A 524 16.48 17.01 5.59
N PHE A 525 15.30 16.94 6.18
CA PHE A 525 14.52 15.70 6.36
C PHE A 525 13.33 15.69 5.41
N PHE A 526 13.27 14.76 4.47
CA PHE A 526 12.10 14.54 3.61
C PHE A 526 11.18 13.54 4.27
N VAL A 527 10.06 14.05 4.81
CA VAL A 527 9.21 13.27 5.71
C VAL A 527 8.04 12.63 5.00
N ILE A 528 7.78 11.37 5.35
CA ILE A 528 6.56 10.67 4.95
C ILE A 528 5.42 11.19 5.83
N GLY A 529 4.38 11.74 5.20
CA GLY A 529 3.24 12.35 5.92
C GLY A 529 2.55 11.39 6.89
N TRP A 530 2.46 10.10 6.55
CA TRP A 530 1.92 9.08 7.44
C TRP A 530 2.72 8.96 8.76
N ASP A 531 4.04 8.86 8.69
CA ASP A 531 4.90 8.71 9.86
C ASP A 531 5.03 10.01 10.64
N ALA A 532 5.07 11.15 9.95
CA ALA A 532 5.02 12.47 10.56
C ALA A 532 3.73 12.70 11.38
N ASN A 533 2.58 12.19 10.92
CA ASN A 533 1.31 12.28 11.63
C ASN A 533 1.26 11.33 12.85
N ARG A 534 2.01 10.22 12.78
CA ARG A 534 2.14 9.29 13.89
C ARG A 534 3.09 9.81 14.97
N TRP A 535 4.14 10.54 14.57
CA TRP A 535 5.19 11.06 15.44
C TRP A 535 5.39 12.59 15.32
N PRO A 536 4.34 13.41 15.50
CA PRO A 536 4.42 14.87 15.27
C PRO A 536 5.39 15.59 16.20
N GLN A 537 5.76 14.98 17.33
CA GLN A 537 6.79 15.51 18.22
C GLN A 537 8.19 15.41 17.64
N LEU A 538 8.49 14.39 16.81
CA LEU A 538 9.78 14.25 16.15
C LEU A 538 9.90 15.24 15.01
N LEU A 539 8.83 15.40 14.21
CA LEU A 539 8.76 16.46 13.19
C LEU A 539 9.02 17.86 13.80
N ARG A 540 8.42 18.16 14.96
CA ARG A 540 8.70 19.41 15.69
C ARG A 540 10.14 19.49 16.18
N GLN A 541 10.75 18.36 16.57
CA GLN A 541 12.12 18.32 17.06
C GLN A 541 13.10 18.59 15.91
N GLU A 542 12.97 17.92 14.77
CA GLU A 542 13.75 18.18 13.55
C GLU A 542 13.74 19.67 13.20
N TYR A 543 12.54 20.25 13.13
CA TYR A 543 12.39 21.67 12.82
C TYR A 543 12.96 22.60 13.92
N ALA A 544 12.74 22.28 15.20
CA ALA A 544 13.21 23.12 16.31
C ALA A 544 14.74 23.07 16.49
N GLU A 545 15.39 21.97 16.10
CA GLU A 545 16.85 21.82 16.13
C GLU A 545 17.57 22.52 14.96
N GLY A 546 16.80 23.07 14.01
CA GLY A 546 17.30 23.96 12.96
C GLY A 546 17.34 23.32 11.57
N HIS A 547 16.84 22.10 11.41
CA HIS A 547 16.85 21.35 10.15
C HIS A 547 15.68 21.75 9.23
N GLU A 548 15.88 21.70 7.92
CA GLU A 548 14.81 21.87 6.93
C GLU A 548 13.93 20.63 6.83
N ILE A 549 12.65 20.80 6.49
CA ILE A 549 11.68 19.70 6.34
C ILE A 549 11.15 19.69 4.90
N GLY A 550 11.49 18.68 4.12
CA GLY A 550 10.92 18.45 2.79
C GLY A 550 9.70 17.53 2.82
N ASN A 551 8.88 17.65 1.79
CA ASN A 551 7.75 16.76 1.54
C ASN A 551 8.25 15.48 0.84
N HIS A 552 7.87 14.31 1.36
CA HIS A 552 8.17 13.01 0.75
C HIS A 552 6.89 12.20 0.48
N THR A 553 5.78 12.90 0.19
CA THR A 553 4.41 12.36 0.03
C THR A 553 3.81 11.77 1.31
N TYR A 554 2.51 11.48 1.29
CA TYR A 554 1.80 11.06 2.51
C TYR A 554 1.91 9.55 2.71
N SER A 555 1.73 8.77 1.64
CA SER A 555 1.69 7.30 1.68
C SER A 555 2.92 6.61 1.07
N HIS A 556 3.91 7.37 0.60
CA HIS A 556 5.13 6.87 -0.03
C HIS A 556 4.86 5.95 -1.26
N PRO A 557 4.09 6.42 -2.27
CA PRO A 557 3.80 5.62 -3.46
C PRO A 557 5.03 5.52 -4.36
N ASP A 558 5.13 4.44 -5.13
CA ASP A 558 6.04 4.34 -6.28
C ASP A 558 5.77 5.48 -7.28
N TRP A 559 6.67 6.46 -7.32
CA TRP A 559 6.50 7.68 -8.10
C TRP A 559 6.65 7.45 -9.60
N GLU A 560 7.44 6.45 -10.01
CA GLU A 560 7.68 6.08 -11.39
C GLU A 560 6.53 5.24 -11.98
N ASN A 561 5.58 4.81 -11.16
CA ASN A 561 4.44 4.01 -11.62
C ASN A 561 3.57 4.82 -12.61
N PRO A 562 3.49 4.44 -13.91
CA PRO A 562 2.79 5.20 -14.94
C PRO A 562 1.27 5.27 -14.74
N ASN A 563 0.72 4.49 -13.81
CA ASN A 563 -0.70 4.53 -13.46
C ASN A 563 -1.03 5.57 -12.36
N LEU A 564 -0.04 6.26 -11.82
CA LEU A 564 -0.25 7.26 -10.79
C LEU A 564 -0.93 8.49 -11.39
N SER A 565 -2.20 8.70 -11.05
CA SER A 565 -2.96 9.81 -11.64
C SER A 565 -2.47 11.18 -11.13
N PRO A 566 -2.53 12.26 -11.94
CA PRO A 566 -2.17 13.60 -11.50
C PRO A 566 -2.94 14.08 -10.25
N THR A 567 -4.20 13.66 -10.10
CA THR A 567 -5.01 13.98 -8.91
C THR A 567 -4.46 13.31 -7.67
N GLN A 568 -4.03 12.05 -7.78
CA GLN A 568 -3.44 11.32 -6.66
C GLN A 568 -2.12 11.96 -6.22
N ILE A 569 -1.25 12.32 -7.17
CA ILE A 569 0.00 13.05 -6.88
C ILE A 569 -0.28 14.35 -6.12
N ARG A 570 -1.23 15.16 -6.59
CA ARG A 570 -1.61 16.40 -5.92
C ARG A 570 -2.13 16.15 -4.51
N TRP A 571 -2.92 15.10 -4.30
CA TRP A 571 -3.44 14.75 -2.97
C TRP A 571 -2.34 14.27 -2.02
N GLU A 572 -1.41 13.45 -2.49
CA GLU A 572 -0.25 12.98 -1.71
C GLU A 572 0.62 14.13 -1.21
N LEU A 573 0.91 15.08 -2.10
CA LEU A 573 1.65 16.30 -1.77
C LEU A 573 0.86 17.20 -0.81
N ASN A 574 -0.41 17.49 -1.13
CA ASN A 574 -1.25 18.36 -0.30
C ASN A 574 -1.48 17.78 1.10
N LEU A 575 -1.71 16.47 1.25
CA LEU A 575 -1.91 15.84 2.56
C LEU A 575 -0.70 16.04 3.48
N THR A 576 0.50 15.84 2.93
CA THR A 576 1.76 16.00 3.66
C THR A 576 2.01 17.47 3.97
N GLU A 577 1.75 18.36 3.02
CA GLU A 577 1.91 19.80 3.23
C GLU A 577 0.94 20.33 4.30
N ARG A 578 -0.35 19.97 4.23
CA ARG A 578 -1.34 20.33 5.26
C ARG A 578 -0.96 19.81 6.64
N LEU A 579 -0.32 18.65 6.70
CA LEU A 579 0.20 18.11 7.94
C LEU A 579 1.37 18.97 8.47
N ILE A 580 2.35 19.27 7.62
CA ILE A 580 3.49 20.16 7.94
C ILE A 580 2.98 21.52 8.44
N GLU A 581 2.05 22.15 7.73
CA GLU A 581 1.39 23.41 8.11
C GLU A 581 0.75 23.29 9.51
N SER A 582 0.01 22.21 9.76
CA SER A 582 -0.71 22.00 11.03
C SER A 582 0.21 21.73 12.23
N VAL A 583 1.37 21.10 12.01
CA VAL A 583 2.28 20.67 13.08
C VAL A 583 3.34 21.73 13.37
N LEU A 584 3.88 22.36 12.33
CA LEU A 584 5.02 23.28 12.39
C LEU A 584 4.64 24.75 12.21
N GLY A 585 3.50 25.05 11.58
CA GLY A 585 3.10 26.43 11.30
C GLY A 585 3.90 27.10 10.18
N VAL A 586 4.46 26.30 9.27
CA VAL A 586 5.18 26.74 8.07
C VAL A 586 4.77 25.91 6.87
N LYS A 587 5.00 26.44 5.65
CA LYS A 587 4.95 25.68 4.40
C LYS A 587 6.34 25.29 3.95
N SER A 588 6.52 24.08 3.41
CA SER A 588 7.78 23.68 2.78
C SER A 588 7.72 23.86 1.27
N LEU A 589 8.82 24.34 0.70
CA LEU A 589 9.01 24.36 -0.75
C LEU A 589 9.91 23.21 -1.23
N LEU A 590 10.38 22.34 -0.34
CA LEU A 590 11.29 21.26 -0.70
C LEU A 590 10.49 19.98 -0.93
N PHE A 591 10.75 19.30 -2.05
CA PHE A 591 10.13 18.03 -2.37
C PHE A 591 11.18 17.06 -2.91
N ARG A 592 11.07 15.80 -2.49
CA ARG A 592 11.76 14.68 -3.11
C ARG A 592 10.72 13.57 -3.35
N PRO A 593 10.59 13.02 -4.58
CA PRO A 593 9.69 11.92 -4.84
C PRO A 593 10.23 10.61 -4.25
N PRO A 594 9.37 9.70 -3.76
CA PRO A 594 9.74 8.34 -3.41
C PRO A 594 10.19 7.51 -4.63
N TYR A 595 11.19 6.65 -4.49
CA TYR A 595 11.68 5.67 -5.50
C TYR A 595 12.24 6.25 -6.81
N GLY A 596 11.97 7.52 -7.14
CA GLY A 596 12.30 8.14 -8.43
C GLY A 596 13.53 9.06 -8.44
N ILE A 597 14.28 9.16 -7.34
CA ILE A 597 15.61 9.84 -7.31
C ILE A 597 16.64 8.99 -6.53
N ASP A 598 16.47 7.68 -6.52
CA ASP A 598 17.48 6.77 -5.96
C ASP A 598 18.71 6.69 -6.91
N HIS A 599 18.61 7.30 -8.08
CA HIS A 599 19.68 7.52 -9.05
C HIS A 599 19.44 8.80 -9.87
N GLN A 600 20.43 9.22 -10.66
CA GLN A 600 20.21 10.23 -11.70
C GLN A 600 19.23 9.66 -12.73
N PRO A 601 18.21 10.42 -13.14
CA PRO A 601 17.23 9.92 -14.09
C PRO A 601 17.89 9.76 -15.45
N ASP A 602 17.62 8.63 -16.08
CA ASP A 602 18.26 8.22 -17.32
C ASP A 602 17.34 8.44 -18.54
N PHE A 603 16.02 8.48 -18.34
CA PHE A 603 15.04 8.64 -19.43
C PHE A 603 13.80 9.45 -19.03
N ALA A 604 13.11 9.97 -20.06
CA ALA A 604 11.95 10.85 -19.91
C ALA A 604 10.79 10.27 -19.07
N GLU A 605 10.61 8.94 -19.06
CA GLU A 605 9.53 8.30 -18.29
C GLU A 605 9.70 8.41 -16.77
N GLU A 606 10.94 8.39 -16.25
CA GLU A 606 11.23 8.44 -14.80
C GLU A 606 10.85 9.80 -14.20
N VAL A 607 10.96 10.86 -15.01
CA VAL A 607 10.67 12.24 -14.58
C VAL A 607 9.27 12.71 -14.94
N ALA A 608 8.44 11.88 -15.58
CA ALA A 608 7.19 12.33 -16.21
C ALA A 608 6.17 12.96 -15.23
N HIS A 609 6.22 12.59 -13.96
CA HIS A 609 5.33 13.10 -12.91
C HIS A 609 5.88 14.32 -12.17
N LEU A 610 7.19 14.54 -12.21
CA LEU A 610 7.86 15.61 -11.49
C LEU A 610 7.39 17.03 -11.84
N PRO A 611 7.07 17.37 -13.11
CA PRO A 611 6.52 18.68 -13.44
C PRO A 611 5.27 19.05 -12.66
N ILE A 612 4.46 18.07 -12.24
CA ILE A 612 3.26 18.32 -11.43
C ILE A 612 3.64 18.92 -10.07
N ALA A 613 4.72 18.44 -9.45
CA ALA A 613 5.21 18.99 -8.19
C ALA A 613 5.79 20.40 -8.39
N GLN A 614 6.53 20.63 -9.47
CA GLN A 614 7.04 21.96 -9.79
C GLN A 614 5.92 22.97 -10.08
N ASP A 615 4.87 22.57 -10.81
CA ASP A 615 3.66 23.37 -11.06
C ASP A 615 2.90 23.72 -9.78
N MET A 616 3.04 22.89 -8.75
CA MET A 616 2.52 23.17 -7.40
C MET A 616 3.42 24.09 -6.59
N GLY A 617 4.59 24.47 -7.10
CA GLY A 617 5.55 25.39 -6.49
C GLY A 617 6.64 24.73 -5.65
N TYR A 618 6.80 23.40 -5.72
CA TYR A 618 7.91 22.71 -5.07
C TYR A 618 9.21 22.81 -5.86
N ILE A 619 10.31 22.85 -5.13
CA ILE A 619 11.68 22.70 -5.59
C ILE A 619 12.03 21.21 -5.47
N ILE A 620 12.40 20.60 -6.58
CA ILE A 620 12.68 19.17 -6.65
C ILE A 620 14.14 18.94 -6.28
N ILE A 621 14.35 18.18 -5.20
CA ILE A 621 15.68 17.93 -4.64
C ILE A 621 16.12 16.53 -5.01
N GLY A 622 17.04 16.46 -5.98
CA GLY A 622 17.70 15.23 -6.36
C GLY A 622 18.88 14.86 -5.48
N GLN A 623 19.76 14.02 -6.03
CA GLN A 623 21.00 13.56 -5.41
C GLN A 623 21.93 12.97 -6.49
N LYS A 624 23.24 13.12 -6.30
CA LYS A 624 24.30 12.44 -7.07
C LYS A 624 25.20 11.56 -6.18
N VAL A 625 24.88 11.47 -4.89
CA VAL A 625 25.66 10.74 -3.87
C VAL A 625 24.70 9.87 -3.05
N ASP A 626 24.56 8.60 -3.45
CA ASP A 626 23.77 7.59 -2.75
C ASP A 626 24.69 6.45 -2.28
N PRO A 627 24.84 6.25 -0.95
CA PRO A 627 25.66 5.17 -0.43
C PRO A 627 24.96 3.81 -0.34
N ASP A 628 23.73 3.68 -0.81
CA ASP A 628 22.88 2.49 -0.69
C ASP A 628 22.65 2.10 0.79
N ASP A 629 22.53 3.07 1.70
CA ASP A 629 22.38 2.79 3.15
C ASP A 629 21.07 2.06 3.49
N TRP A 630 20.11 2.12 2.57
CA TRP A 630 18.85 1.40 2.61
C TRP A 630 18.96 -0.06 2.16
N SER A 631 20.02 -0.41 1.41
CA SER A 631 20.19 -1.72 0.79
C SER A 631 20.48 -2.85 1.78
N GLN A 632 20.20 -4.07 1.35
CA GLN A 632 20.41 -5.28 2.14
C GLN A 632 21.27 -6.29 1.37
N LEU A 633 22.32 -6.82 2.02
CA LEU A 633 23.17 -7.88 1.45
C LEU A 633 22.46 -9.25 1.40
N GLY A 634 21.35 -9.36 2.12
CA GLY A 634 20.45 -10.50 2.18
C GLY A 634 19.28 -10.18 3.10
N PRO A 635 18.24 -11.03 3.18
CA PRO A 635 17.03 -10.71 3.94
C PRO A 635 17.33 -10.31 5.40
N GLY A 636 17.10 -9.03 5.73
CA GLY A 636 17.31 -8.46 7.06
C GLY A 636 18.77 -8.21 7.46
N VAL A 637 19.71 -8.26 6.51
CA VAL A 637 21.13 -7.97 6.74
C VAL A 637 21.49 -6.61 6.12
N PRO A 638 21.58 -5.53 6.92
CA PRO A 638 21.87 -4.19 6.40
C PRO A 638 23.32 -4.06 5.91
N LEU A 639 23.55 -3.13 4.99
CA LEU A 639 24.88 -2.79 4.49
C LEU A 639 25.78 -2.30 5.64
N PRO A 640 27.02 -2.82 5.82
CA PRO A 640 27.88 -2.41 6.91
C PRO A 640 28.25 -0.93 6.88
N ALA A 641 28.32 -0.28 8.04
CA ALA A 641 28.64 1.15 8.17
C ALA A 641 29.92 1.57 7.45
N ALA A 642 30.95 0.72 7.46
CA ALA A 642 32.21 1.01 6.77
C ALA A 642 32.03 1.11 5.25
N LYS A 643 31.14 0.31 4.67
CA LYS A 643 30.85 0.32 3.23
C LYS A 643 30.01 1.54 2.84
N ILE A 644 29.07 1.95 3.69
CA ILE A 644 28.33 3.22 3.53
C ILE A 644 29.32 4.40 3.47
N VAL A 645 30.27 4.48 4.42
CA VAL A 645 31.29 5.54 4.43
C VAL A 645 32.17 5.49 3.18
N GLU A 646 32.62 4.30 2.77
CA GLU A 646 33.42 4.10 1.56
C GLU A 646 32.68 4.58 0.31
N ASN A 647 31.39 4.22 0.17
CA ASN A 647 30.56 4.61 -0.95
C ASN A 647 30.42 6.14 -1.00
N VAL A 648 30.06 6.80 0.12
CA VAL A 648 29.95 8.28 0.12
C VAL A 648 31.28 8.95 -0.22
N LEU A 649 32.42 8.47 0.29
CA LEU A 649 33.72 9.08 -0.02
C LEU A 649 34.10 8.92 -1.50
N HIS A 650 33.74 7.79 -2.11
CA HIS A 650 33.94 7.55 -3.53
C HIS A 650 33.07 8.47 -4.40
N GLU A 651 31.85 8.76 -3.95
CA GLU A 651 30.85 9.50 -4.72
C GLU A 651 30.80 11.00 -4.42
N ALA A 652 31.29 11.46 -3.25
CA ALA A 652 31.27 12.86 -2.85
C ALA A 652 31.82 13.86 -3.88
N PRO A 653 32.82 13.53 -4.73
CA PRO A 653 33.25 14.42 -5.81
C PRO A 653 32.22 14.62 -6.93
N LYS A 654 31.21 13.74 -7.05
CA LYS A 654 30.20 13.75 -8.13
C LYS A 654 29.08 14.78 -7.91
N GLY A 655 28.81 15.21 -6.67
CA GLY A 655 27.72 16.13 -6.38
C GLY A 655 27.78 16.76 -4.99
N ASN A 656 26.70 17.46 -4.63
CA ASN A 656 26.58 18.32 -3.46
C ASN A 656 25.53 17.85 -2.45
N ILE A 657 24.67 16.90 -2.78
CA ILE A 657 23.63 16.38 -1.89
C ILE A 657 23.85 14.89 -1.62
N ILE A 658 24.03 14.52 -0.35
CA ILE A 658 24.16 13.14 0.12
C ILE A 658 22.81 12.66 0.63
N LEU A 659 22.27 11.61 0.01
CA LEU A 659 21.05 10.95 0.44
C LEU A 659 21.36 9.87 1.49
N LEU A 660 20.66 9.91 2.62
CA LEU A 660 20.67 8.88 3.66
C LEU A 660 19.22 8.62 4.10
N HIS A 661 19.00 7.57 4.89
CA HIS A 661 17.67 7.23 5.39
C HIS A 661 17.61 7.24 6.93
N ASP A 662 16.58 7.87 7.48
CA ASP A 662 16.28 7.83 8.92
C ASP A 662 14.96 7.08 9.25
N GLY A 663 14.25 6.59 8.24
CA GLY A 663 13.11 5.67 8.37
C GLY A 663 13.18 4.48 7.41
N GLY A 664 12.07 3.76 7.18
CA GLY A 664 11.98 2.74 6.12
C GLY A 664 12.63 1.37 6.39
N GLY A 665 13.17 1.10 7.59
CA GLY A 665 13.79 -0.19 7.91
C GLY A 665 14.71 -0.18 9.13
N ASP A 666 15.65 -1.13 9.19
CA ASP A 666 16.75 -1.09 10.16
C ASP A 666 17.83 -0.10 9.69
N ARG A 667 17.97 1.02 10.41
CA ARG A 667 18.98 2.06 10.12
C ARG A 667 20.13 2.08 11.13
N SER A 668 20.39 0.95 11.79
CA SER A 668 21.50 0.83 12.75
C SER A 668 22.87 1.10 12.11
N GLN A 669 23.07 0.70 10.85
CA GLN A 669 24.33 0.91 10.14
C GLN A 669 24.48 2.35 9.64
N THR A 670 23.41 2.98 9.15
CA THR A 670 23.40 4.43 8.82
C THR A 670 23.79 5.27 10.03
N VAL A 671 23.15 5.01 11.19
CA VAL A 671 23.46 5.70 12.45
C VAL A 671 24.92 5.49 12.89
N ALA A 672 25.46 4.29 12.68
CA ALA A 672 26.86 4.01 12.98
C ALA A 672 27.85 4.65 12.00
N ALA A 673 27.47 4.79 10.73
CA ALA A 673 28.27 5.40 9.67
C ALA A 673 28.34 6.93 9.79
N LEU A 674 27.22 7.58 10.12
CA LEU A 674 27.07 9.04 10.11
C LEU A 674 28.20 9.83 10.82
N PRO A 675 28.62 9.51 12.06
CA PRO A 675 29.69 10.27 12.70
C PRO A 675 31.06 10.05 12.03
N GLN A 676 31.31 8.84 11.51
CA GLN A 676 32.55 8.50 10.80
C GLN A 676 32.61 9.21 9.45
N LEU A 677 31.48 9.25 8.76
CA LEU A 677 31.29 9.95 7.49
C LEU A 677 31.59 11.45 7.63
N ILE A 678 30.95 12.11 8.60
CA ILE A 678 31.13 13.55 8.84
C ILE A 678 32.61 13.89 9.13
N ASP A 679 33.28 13.06 9.92
CA ASP A 679 34.69 13.27 10.26
C ASP A 679 35.61 13.05 9.06
N ALA A 680 35.34 12.02 8.24
CA ALA A 680 36.11 11.72 7.02
C ALA A 680 35.98 12.84 5.98
N LEU A 681 34.75 13.29 5.69
CA LEU A 681 34.52 14.38 4.71
C LEU A 681 35.14 15.71 5.17
N ARG A 682 35.08 16.03 6.47
CA ARG A 682 35.79 17.20 7.03
C ARG A 682 37.31 17.06 6.89
N ALA A 683 37.86 15.86 7.04
CA ALA A 683 39.30 15.62 6.83
C ALA A 683 39.70 15.86 5.36
N GLU A 684 38.81 15.59 4.42
CA GLU A 684 38.96 15.94 2.99
C GLU A 684 38.66 17.41 2.65
N ARG A 685 38.33 18.21 3.67
CA ARG A 685 38.04 19.65 3.60
C ARG A 685 36.70 20.01 2.94
N TYR A 686 35.71 19.12 3.02
CA TYR A 686 34.33 19.48 2.71
C TYR A 686 33.70 20.32 3.83
N GLU A 687 32.89 21.31 3.43
CA GLU A 687 32.04 22.11 4.31
C GLU A 687 30.61 21.56 4.27
N PHE A 688 30.00 21.33 5.43
CA PHE A 688 28.59 20.92 5.50
C PHE A 688 27.67 22.13 5.50
N VAL A 689 26.72 22.14 4.56
CA VAL A 689 25.74 23.22 4.35
C VAL A 689 24.33 22.66 4.29
N SER A 690 23.31 23.53 4.33
CA SER A 690 21.92 23.13 4.11
C SER A 690 21.59 23.09 2.61
N VAL A 691 20.53 22.38 2.21
CA VAL A 691 20.03 22.41 0.81
C VAL A 691 19.74 23.85 0.34
N PRO A 692 19.10 24.73 1.13
CA PRO A 692 18.91 26.13 0.75
C PRO A 692 20.21 26.92 0.52
N ASP A 693 21.28 26.63 1.26
CA ASP A 693 22.57 27.31 1.08
C ASP A 693 23.17 27.02 -0.30
N LEU A 694 22.94 25.83 -0.87
CA LEU A 694 23.35 25.48 -2.24
C LEU A 694 22.62 26.36 -3.27
N LEU A 695 21.39 26.78 -2.97
CA LEU A 695 20.61 27.72 -3.79
C LEU A 695 20.90 29.20 -3.50
N GLY A 696 21.79 29.50 -2.54
CA GLY A 696 21.97 30.87 -2.04
C GLY A 696 20.72 31.44 -1.36
N ARG A 697 19.87 30.57 -0.79
CA ARG A 697 18.63 30.92 -0.09
C ARG A 697 18.76 30.64 1.40
N THR A 698 17.96 31.34 2.19
CA THR A 698 17.83 31.09 3.63
C THR A 698 16.71 30.09 3.92
N ARG A 699 16.80 29.39 5.05
CA ARG A 699 15.73 28.51 5.56
C ARG A 699 14.36 29.18 5.59
N ALA A 700 14.27 30.47 5.89
CA ALA A 700 12.98 31.19 5.95
C ALA A 700 12.35 31.47 4.57
N GLN A 701 13.15 31.46 3.49
CA GLN A 701 12.65 31.51 2.10
C GLN A 701 12.21 30.12 1.61
N VAL A 702 12.84 29.12 2.21
CA VAL A 702 12.56 27.68 2.25
C VAL A 702 11.24 27.19 2.84
N MET A 703 10.98 27.75 4.02
CA MET A 703 10.03 27.28 5.03
C MET A 703 9.16 28.48 5.42
N LEU A 704 8.13 28.75 4.63
CA LEU A 704 7.39 30.00 4.69
C LEU A 704 6.46 30.04 5.91
N PRO A 705 6.47 31.11 6.72
CA PRO A 705 5.53 31.25 7.82
C PRO A 705 4.10 31.44 7.32
N LEU A 706 3.12 30.83 8.01
CA LEU A 706 1.71 30.92 7.65
C LEU A 706 1.09 32.29 7.95
N SER A 707 0.26 32.78 7.04
CA SER A 707 -0.64 33.91 7.25
C SER A 707 -1.74 33.60 8.29
N PRO A 708 -2.43 34.59 8.86
CA PRO A 708 -3.49 34.36 9.85
C PRO A 708 -4.64 33.46 9.36
N GLU A 709 -4.99 33.53 8.07
CA GLU A 709 -6.04 32.70 7.47
C GLU A 709 -5.57 31.24 7.34
N GLU A 710 -4.35 31.02 6.85
CA GLU A 710 -3.72 29.71 6.75
C GLU A 710 -3.50 29.07 8.13
N GLN A 711 -3.20 29.86 9.17
CA GLN A 711 -3.12 29.34 10.54
C GLN A 711 -4.46 28.79 11.05
N PHE A 712 -5.60 29.36 10.64
CA PHE A 712 -6.91 28.80 10.99
C PHE A 712 -7.15 27.48 10.26
N GLU A 713 -6.86 27.43 8.97
CA GLU A 713 -6.96 26.22 8.15
C GLU A 713 -6.07 25.09 8.68
N ALA A 714 -4.81 25.39 8.97
CA ALA A 714 -3.83 24.48 9.58
C ALA A 714 -4.34 23.93 10.93
N ARG A 715 -5.00 24.75 11.76
CA ARG A 715 -5.60 24.28 13.02
C ARG A 715 -6.81 23.37 12.80
N ALA A 716 -7.66 23.67 11.83
CA ALA A 716 -8.81 22.84 11.49
C ALA A 716 -8.37 21.48 10.94
N ASN A 717 -7.39 21.47 10.04
CA ASN A 717 -6.77 20.25 9.50
C ASN A 717 -6.05 19.46 10.59
N GLY A 718 -5.27 20.15 11.44
CA GLY A 718 -4.60 19.56 12.60
C GLY A 718 -5.56 18.90 13.60
N PHE A 719 -6.79 19.40 13.73
CA PHE A 719 -7.82 18.75 14.53
C PHE A 719 -8.26 17.40 13.92
N ILE A 720 -8.41 17.31 12.60
CA ILE A 720 -8.73 16.05 11.90
C ILE A 720 -7.58 15.06 11.99
N PHE A 721 -6.34 15.49 11.72
CA PHE A 721 -5.13 14.66 11.91
C PHE A 721 -5.02 14.18 13.36
N GLY A 722 -5.31 15.05 14.34
CA GLY A 722 -5.35 14.69 15.75
C GLY A 722 -6.43 13.65 16.09
N ILE A 723 -7.65 13.77 15.55
CA ILE A 723 -8.71 12.75 15.71
C ILE A 723 -8.22 11.41 15.17
N TYR A 724 -7.62 11.41 13.99
CA TYR A 724 -7.09 10.21 13.35
C TYR A 724 -6.01 9.54 14.22
N HIS A 725 -5.05 10.32 14.72
CA HIS A 725 -4.02 9.84 15.66
C HIS A 725 -4.64 9.23 16.93
N TRP A 726 -5.54 9.97 17.59
CA TRP A 726 -6.17 9.52 18.84
C TRP A 726 -7.09 8.32 18.64
N PHE A 727 -7.71 8.18 17.47
CA PHE A 727 -8.48 7.00 17.11
C PHE A 727 -7.59 5.75 17.18
N TRP A 728 -6.42 5.76 16.54
CA TRP A 728 -5.49 4.62 16.58
C TRP A 728 -4.93 4.33 17.97
N VAL A 729 -4.61 5.37 18.76
CA VAL A 729 -4.19 5.21 20.16
C VAL A 729 -5.30 4.57 21.00
N LEU A 730 -6.54 5.05 20.85
CA LEU A 730 -7.71 4.52 21.55
C LEU A 730 -7.94 3.05 21.20
N ILE A 731 -7.90 2.72 19.91
CA ILE A 731 -8.05 1.34 19.42
C ILE A 731 -6.98 0.45 20.04
N THR A 732 -5.70 0.78 19.87
CA THR A 732 -4.58 -0.04 20.37
C THR A 732 -4.64 -0.24 21.88
N THR A 733 -4.90 0.83 22.63
CA THR A 733 -5.04 0.77 24.09
C THR A 733 -6.22 -0.09 24.51
N THR A 734 -7.35 0.02 23.81
CA THR A 734 -8.56 -0.78 24.07
C THR A 734 -8.30 -2.27 23.83
N PHE A 735 -7.55 -2.62 22.79
CA PHE A 735 -7.14 -4.00 22.51
C PHE A 735 -6.26 -4.57 23.62
N ILE A 736 -5.19 -3.87 23.98
CA ILE A 736 -4.26 -4.31 25.03
C ILE A 736 -4.99 -4.45 26.36
N LEU A 737 -5.78 -3.44 26.75
CA LEU A 737 -6.56 -3.46 27.99
C LEU A 737 -7.60 -4.59 27.97
N GLY A 738 -8.29 -4.80 26.85
CA GLY A 738 -9.26 -5.88 26.68
C GLY A 738 -8.62 -7.26 26.86
N ILE A 739 -7.45 -7.50 26.26
CA ILE A 739 -6.70 -8.75 26.42
C ILE A 739 -6.28 -8.96 27.88
N ILE A 740 -5.73 -7.94 28.53
CA ILE A 740 -5.31 -8.01 29.93
C ILE A 740 -6.52 -8.31 30.84
N LEU A 741 -7.63 -7.61 30.66
CA LEU A 741 -8.83 -7.77 31.47
C LEU A 741 -9.47 -9.15 31.28
N VAL A 742 -9.64 -9.62 30.05
CA VAL A 742 -10.25 -10.93 29.76
C VAL A 742 -9.34 -12.06 30.21
N SER A 743 -8.04 -12.01 29.89
CA SER A 743 -7.07 -13.04 30.30
C SER A 743 -6.94 -13.11 31.82
N GLY A 744 -6.83 -11.95 32.48
CA GLY A 744 -6.76 -11.85 33.93
C GLY A 744 -8.02 -12.39 34.60
N ARG A 745 -9.20 -12.04 34.08
CA ARG A 745 -10.48 -12.59 34.57
C ARG A 745 -10.56 -14.10 34.42
N THR A 746 -10.26 -14.63 33.23
CA THR A 746 -10.27 -16.08 32.98
C THR A 746 -9.34 -16.81 33.94
N LEU A 747 -8.13 -16.28 34.16
CA LEU A 747 -7.19 -16.88 35.11
C LEU A 747 -7.74 -16.86 36.54
N ILE A 748 -8.25 -15.72 37.02
CA ILE A 748 -8.78 -15.58 38.38
C ILE A 748 -9.99 -16.51 38.58
N ILE A 749 -10.98 -16.45 37.69
CA ILE A 749 -12.19 -17.28 37.78
C ILE A 749 -11.83 -18.76 37.66
N GLY A 750 -10.93 -19.12 36.75
CA GLY A 750 -10.45 -20.48 36.56
C GLY A 750 -9.76 -21.05 37.80
N VAL A 751 -8.87 -20.28 38.42
CA VAL A 751 -8.20 -20.66 39.69
C VAL A 751 -9.19 -20.79 40.83
N LEU A 752 -10.11 -19.83 40.99
CA LEU A 752 -11.12 -19.88 42.05
C LEU A 752 -12.08 -21.06 41.88
N ALA A 753 -12.53 -21.33 40.66
CA ALA A 753 -13.40 -22.48 40.39
C ALA A 753 -12.65 -23.81 40.61
N LEU A 754 -11.34 -23.88 40.33
CA LEU A 754 -10.53 -25.05 40.68
C LEU A 754 -10.38 -25.23 42.19
N ILE A 755 -10.18 -24.13 42.94
CA ILE A 755 -10.13 -24.16 44.41
C ILE A 755 -11.45 -24.65 44.99
N GLU A 756 -12.58 -24.18 44.46
CA GLU A 756 -13.92 -24.61 44.88
C GLU A 756 -14.12 -26.11 44.63
N LYS A 757 -13.75 -26.61 43.44
CA LYS A 757 -13.82 -28.04 43.09
C LYS A 757 -12.98 -28.95 43.98
N LEU A 758 -11.90 -28.43 44.58
CA LEU A 758 -11.02 -29.18 45.48
C LEU A 758 -11.46 -29.13 46.95
N ARG A 759 -12.53 -28.40 47.26
CA ARG A 759 -13.02 -28.21 48.64
C ARG A 759 -13.78 -29.48 49.14
N PRO A 760 -13.66 -29.86 50.44
CA PRO A 760 -14.34 -31.02 50.99
C PRO A 760 -15.88 -30.93 50.95
N ASP A 761 -16.54 -32.08 51.10
CA ASP A 761 -17.99 -32.29 50.93
C ASP A 761 -18.88 -31.26 51.63
N ARG A 762 -20.01 -30.99 50.95
CA ARG A 762 -21.03 -30.01 51.31
C ARG A 762 -21.78 -30.41 52.59
N PRO A 763 -22.30 -29.42 53.36
CA PRO A 763 -23.00 -29.70 54.61
C PRO A 763 -24.17 -30.66 54.40
N GLU A 764 -24.16 -31.79 55.11
CA GLU A 764 -25.31 -32.68 55.22
C GLU A 764 -26.27 -32.17 56.29
N ILE A 765 -27.57 -32.17 55.99
CA ILE A 765 -28.60 -31.80 56.97
C ILE A 765 -28.68 -32.91 58.02
N ARG A 766 -28.27 -32.60 59.25
CA ARG A 766 -28.46 -33.47 60.42
C ARG A 766 -29.57 -32.89 61.30
N GLY A 767 -30.83 -33.28 61.05
CA GLY A 767 -32.00 -32.79 61.78
C GLY A 767 -33.32 -32.91 61.00
N SER A 768 -34.41 -32.35 61.53
CA SER A 768 -35.69 -32.24 60.83
C SER A 768 -35.59 -31.25 59.67
N LEU A 769 -36.00 -31.67 58.48
CA LEU A 769 -36.05 -30.81 57.29
C LEU A 769 -37.12 -29.72 57.47
N PRO A 770 -36.82 -28.43 57.19
CA PRO A 770 -37.83 -27.38 57.25
C PRO A 770 -38.86 -27.57 56.13
N GLY A 771 -40.10 -27.15 56.35
CA GLY A 771 -41.10 -27.12 55.29
C GLY A 771 -40.66 -26.21 54.14
N VAL A 772 -41.00 -26.59 52.90
CA VAL A 772 -40.67 -25.84 51.69
C VAL A 772 -41.94 -25.52 50.91
N THR A 773 -42.06 -24.28 50.46
CA THR A 773 -43.10 -23.89 49.48
C THR A 773 -42.46 -23.54 48.14
N VAL A 774 -42.85 -24.26 47.09
CA VAL A 774 -42.47 -23.99 45.70
C VAL A 774 -43.44 -22.97 45.11
N LEU A 775 -42.93 -21.90 44.51
CA LEU A 775 -43.71 -20.87 43.83
C LEU A 775 -43.46 -20.97 42.33
N ILE A 776 -44.55 -21.16 41.56
CA ILE A 776 -44.49 -21.28 40.10
C ILE A 776 -45.37 -20.19 39.47
N PRO A 777 -44.80 -19.14 38.86
CA PRO A 777 -45.57 -18.19 38.08
C PRO A 777 -45.76 -18.71 36.64
N ALA A 778 -47.00 -18.80 36.16
CA ALA A 778 -47.32 -19.31 34.83
C ALA A 778 -48.12 -18.29 34.01
N HIS A 779 -47.71 -18.03 32.77
CA HIS A 779 -48.46 -17.23 31.80
C HIS A 779 -48.21 -17.71 30.36
N ASN A 780 -49.22 -18.35 29.77
CA ASN A 780 -49.18 -18.94 28.43
C ASN A 780 -48.07 -20.01 28.25
N GLU A 781 -48.15 -21.08 29.03
CA GLU A 781 -47.18 -22.19 29.11
C GLU A 781 -47.85 -23.56 28.82
N GLU A 782 -48.89 -23.60 27.98
CA GLU A 782 -49.69 -24.81 27.75
C GLU A 782 -48.89 -26.02 27.25
N SER A 783 -47.74 -25.80 26.61
CA SER A 783 -46.89 -26.86 26.05
C SER A 783 -46.02 -27.58 27.08
N VAL A 784 -45.74 -26.96 28.24
CA VAL A 784 -44.72 -27.44 29.19
C VAL A 784 -45.22 -27.53 30.64
N ILE A 785 -46.29 -26.81 30.99
CA ILE A 785 -46.71 -26.66 32.39
C ILE A 785 -47.02 -27.97 33.12
N VAL A 786 -47.62 -28.94 32.43
CA VAL A 786 -47.95 -30.25 33.01
C VAL A 786 -46.68 -31.02 33.37
N GLN A 787 -45.67 -30.98 32.51
CA GLN A 787 -44.39 -31.66 32.71
C GLN A 787 -43.61 -31.03 33.87
N THR A 788 -43.54 -29.69 33.90
CA THR A 788 -42.97 -28.92 35.02
C THR A 788 -43.61 -29.32 36.35
N MET A 789 -44.94 -29.28 36.44
CA MET A 789 -45.66 -29.63 37.67
C MET A 789 -45.41 -31.08 38.13
N ASN A 790 -45.39 -32.04 37.20
CA ASN A 790 -45.08 -33.43 37.52
C ASN A 790 -43.66 -33.58 38.08
N SER A 791 -42.66 -32.92 37.48
CA SER A 791 -41.28 -32.98 37.97
C SER A 791 -41.14 -32.46 39.40
N VAL A 792 -41.88 -31.41 39.77
CA VAL A 792 -41.88 -30.88 41.15
C VAL A 792 -42.57 -31.84 42.12
N LEU A 793 -43.67 -32.48 41.70
CA LEU A 793 -44.40 -33.45 42.51
C LEU A 793 -43.63 -34.76 42.76
N GLU A 794 -42.71 -35.10 41.85
CA GLU A 794 -41.78 -36.23 41.93
C GLU A 794 -40.59 -35.96 42.89
N SER A 795 -40.46 -34.75 43.43
CA SER A 795 -39.38 -34.43 44.36
C SER A 795 -39.40 -35.33 45.61
N ASP A 796 -38.20 -35.74 46.05
CA ASP A 796 -37.97 -36.57 47.25
C ASP A 796 -38.12 -35.81 48.59
N TYR A 797 -38.54 -34.54 48.54
CA TYR A 797 -38.62 -33.67 49.70
C TYR A 797 -39.89 -33.93 50.54
N PRO A 798 -39.79 -34.19 51.86
CA PRO A 798 -40.90 -34.74 52.65
C PRO A 798 -42.01 -33.73 53.01
N ASP A 799 -41.69 -32.47 53.26
CA ASP A 799 -42.67 -31.41 53.61
C ASP A 799 -42.70 -30.34 52.50
N LEU A 800 -43.40 -30.67 51.41
CA LEU A 800 -43.42 -29.91 50.16
C LEU A 800 -44.83 -29.38 49.86
N HIS A 801 -44.93 -28.07 49.74
CA HIS A 801 -46.12 -27.36 49.28
C HIS A 801 -45.84 -26.66 47.95
N ILE A 802 -46.82 -26.61 47.05
CA ILE A 802 -46.67 -25.99 45.73
C ILE A 802 -47.77 -24.93 45.57
N ILE A 803 -47.39 -23.71 45.26
CA ILE A 803 -48.29 -22.61 44.93
C ILE A 803 -48.01 -22.17 43.50
N ILE A 804 -48.97 -22.42 42.61
CA ILE A 804 -48.88 -22.02 41.21
C ILE A 804 -49.85 -20.87 40.95
N VAL A 805 -49.36 -19.82 40.29
CA VAL A 805 -50.15 -18.63 39.95
C VAL A 805 -50.26 -18.54 38.43
N ASN A 806 -51.47 -18.78 37.92
CA ASN A 806 -51.82 -18.48 36.54
C ASN A 806 -52.11 -16.98 36.40
N ASP A 807 -51.17 -16.25 35.81
CA ASP A 807 -51.18 -14.79 35.66
C ASP A 807 -51.93 -14.37 34.38
N GLY A 808 -53.21 -14.74 34.29
CA GLY A 808 -54.10 -14.32 33.21
C GLY A 808 -53.73 -14.88 31.84
N SER A 809 -53.41 -16.17 31.78
CA SER A 809 -53.09 -16.86 30.51
C SER A 809 -54.25 -16.77 29.51
N THR A 810 -53.92 -16.61 28.23
CA THR A 810 -54.85 -16.55 27.09
C THR A 810 -54.91 -17.86 26.31
N ASP A 811 -54.09 -18.85 26.68
CA ASP A 811 -54.06 -20.20 26.12
C ASP A 811 -54.64 -21.22 27.12
N LYS A 812 -54.44 -22.53 26.88
CA LYS A 812 -55.01 -23.59 27.74
C LYS A 812 -54.29 -23.81 29.07
N THR A 813 -53.30 -22.99 29.44
CA THR A 813 -52.52 -23.17 30.68
C THR A 813 -53.40 -23.30 31.91
N GLY A 814 -54.40 -22.42 32.05
CA GLY A 814 -55.33 -22.47 33.20
C GLY A 814 -56.17 -23.74 33.24
N GLU A 815 -56.73 -24.13 32.09
CA GLU A 815 -57.55 -25.33 31.97
C GLU A 815 -56.75 -26.60 32.29
N LEU A 816 -55.49 -26.68 31.82
CA LEU A 816 -54.60 -27.80 32.09
C LEU A 816 -54.24 -27.89 33.58
N LEU A 817 -54.00 -26.75 34.25
CA LEU A 817 -53.73 -26.74 35.68
C LEU A 817 -54.91 -27.28 36.49
N ASP A 818 -56.12 -26.80 36.20
CA ASP A 818 -57.33 -27.24 36.88
C ASP A 818 -57.64 -28.72 36.60
N ALA A 819 -57.50 -29.15 35.35
CA ALA A 819 -57.80 -30.52 34.94
C ALA A 819 -56.87 -31.55 35.58
N HIS A 820 -55.57 -31.23 35.72
CA HIS A 820 -54.56 -32.19 36.17
C HIS A 820 -54.23 -32.10 37.67
N PHE A 821 -54.31 -30.91 38.29
CA PHE A 821 -53.72 -30.69 39.62
C PHE A 821 -54.68 -30.14 40.69
N SER A 822 -55.93 -29.79 40.35
CA SER A 822 -56.90 -29.24 41.32
C SER A 822 -57.23 -30.16 42.50
N ARG A 823 -56.98 -31.48 42.37
CA ARG A 823 -57.20 -32.50 43.41
C ARG A 823 -55.95 -32.91 44.17
N GLU A 824 -54.77 -32.42 43.79
CA GLU A 824 -53.52 -32.74 44.45
C GLU A 824 -53.40 -31.93 45.75
N PRO A 825 -53.38 -32.55 46.95
CA PRO A 825 -53.40 -31.83 48.22
C PRO A 825 -52.17 -30.97 48.48
N ARG A 826 -51.03 -31.26 47.82
CA ARG A 826 -49.81 -30.45 47.91
C ARG A 826 -49.88 -29.18 47.04
N VAL A 827 -50.81 -29.08 46.09
CA VAL A 827 -50.86 -28.02 45.08
C VAL A 827 -51.99 -27.03 45.35
N ARG A 828 -51.67 -25.74 45.31
CA ARG A 828 -52.62 -24.64 45.36
C ARG A 828 -52.52 -23.79 44.11
N ILE A 829 -53.61 -23.74 43.35
CA ILE A 829 -53.72 -22.99 42.10
C ILE A 829 -54.38 -21.63 42.37
N ILE A 830 -53.80 -20.55 41.87
CA ILE A 830 -54.32 -19.19 41.97
C ILE A 830 -54.46 -18.61 40.55
N HIS A 831 -55.67 -18.27 40.15
CA HIS A 831 -55.92 -17.54 38.91
C HIS A 831 -56.03 -16.04 39.19
N GLN A 832 -55.29 -15.22 38.46
CA GLN A 832 -55.38 -13.76 38.53
C GLN A 832 -55.41 -13.11 37.15
N VAL A 833 -55.75 -11.82 37.08
CA VAL A 833 -55.55 -11.01 35.88
C VAL A 833 -54.06 -10.77 35.69
N ASN A 834 -53.58 -10.77 34.44
CA ASN A 834 -52.17 -10.57 34.10
C ASN A 834 -51.64 -9.27 34.73
N ARG A 835 -50.67 -9.41 35.64
CA ARG A 835 -49.99 -8.30 36.33
C ARG A 835 -48.47 -8.46 36.32
N GLY A 836 -47.95 -9.44 35.60
CA GLY A 836 -46.52 -9.72 35.48
C GLY A 836 -46.00 -10.72 36.52
N LYS A 837 -44.86 -11.34 36.18
CA LYS A 837 -44.19 -12.39 36.97
C LYS A 837 -43.93 -11.99 38.42
N ALA A 838 -43.36 -10.80 38.65
CA ALA A 838 -43.10 -10.31 40.00
C ALA A 838 -44.38 -10.17 40.83
N ALA A 839 -45.50 -9.75 40.23
CA ALA A 839 -46.79 -9.66 40.93
C ALA A 839 -47.34 -11.05 41.26
N ALA A 840 -47.26 -11.99 40.32
CA ALA A 840 -47.65 -13.38 40.54
C ALA A 840 -46.81 -14.04 41.66
N LEU A 841 -45.50 -13.85 41.66
CA LEU A 841 -44.60 -14.35 42.70
C LEU A 841 -44.90 -13.72 44.08
N ASN A 842 -45.19 -12.42 44.17
CA ASN A 842 -45.59 -11.83 45.46
C ASN A 842 -46.93 -12.36 45.97
N VAL A 843 -47.90 -12.64 45.08
CA VAL A 843 -49.17 -13.27 45.47
C VAL A 843 -48.91 -14.67 46.02
N ALA A 844 -48.09 -15.46 45.34
CA ALA A 844 -47.68 -16.78 45.83
C ALA A 844 -46.94 -16.68 47.18
N MET A 845 -46.00 -15.75 47.29
CA MET A 845 -45.21 -15.48 48.51
C MET A 845 -46.08 -15.10 49.71
N SER A 846 -47.14 -14.32 49.49
CA SER A 846 -48.08 -13.93 50.56
C SER A 846 -48.88 -15.11 51.14
N GLN A 847 -48.97 -16.21 50.39
CA GLN A 847 -49.68 -17.43 50.78
C GLN A 847 -48.73 -18.54 51.24
N ALA A 848 -47.41 -18.35 51.11
CA ALA A 848 -46.41 -19.32 51.56
C ALA A 848 -46.26 -19.22 53.09
N GLU A 849 -46.46 -20.32 53.80
CA GLU A 849 -46.38 -20.37 55.28
C GLU A 849 -45.02 -20.87 55.79
N THR A 850 -44.23 -21.46 54.91
CA THR A 850 -42.93 -22.06 55.22
C THR A 850 -41.81 -21.02 55.32
N GLU A 851 -40.72 -21.38 56.00
CA GLU A 851 -39.53 -20.53 56.15
C GLU A 851 -38.72 -20.43 54.85
N ILE A 852 -38.67 -21.53 54.09
CA ILE A 852 -37.90 -21.65 52.86
C ILE A 852 -38.83 -21.72 51.66
N VAL A 853 -38.55 -20.89 50.68
CA VAL A 853 -39.35 -20.76 49.46
C VAL A 853 -38.47 -21.06 48.26
N VAL A 854 -38.95 -21.90 47.35
CA VAL A 854 -38.24 -22.24 46.11
C VAL A 854 -39.01 -21.67 44.93
N THR A 855 -38.36 -20.88 44.08
CA THR A 855 -38.94 -20.39 42.83
C THR A 855 -38.53 -21.30 41.70
N ILE A 856 -39.51 -21.74 40.90
CA ILE A 856 -39.31 -22.56 39.70
C ILE A 856 -40.11 -21.91 38.56
N ASP A 857 -39.48 -21.74 37.40
CA ASP A 857 -40.17 -21.23 36.21
C ASP A 857 -41.10 -22.30 35.62
N ALA A 858 -42.20 -21.87 35.00
CA ALA A 858 -43.25 -22.75 34.48
C ALA A 858 -42.81 -23.69 33.34
N ASP A 859 -41.62 -23.50 32.79
CA ASP A 859 -40.97 -24.24 31.70
C ASP A 859 -39.72 -25.03 32.17
N THR A 860 -39.60 -25.28 33.47
CA THR A 860 -38.41 -25.91 34.06
C THR A 860 -38.74 -27.21 34.79
N GLU A 861 -38.07 -28.28 34.39
CA GLU A 861 -38.10 -29.57 35.07
C GLU A 861 -36.96 -29.67 36.10
N ILE A 862 -37.20 -30.28 37.25
CA ILE A 862 -36.17 -30.47 38.28
C ILE A 862 -35.86 -31.96 38.51
N GLU A 863 -34.62 -32.27 38.90
CA GLU A 863 -34.30 -33.62 39.38
C GLU A 863 -34.98 -33.90 40.73
N PRO A 864 -35.35 -35.17 41.04
CA PRO A 864 -36.08 -35.50 42.27
C PRO A 864 -35.41 -35.00 43.56
N ASP A 865 -34.07 -34.97 43.60
CA ASP A 865 -33.29 -34.56 44.77
C ASP A 865 -32.86 -33.08 44.76
N ALA A 866 -33.27 -32.29 43.77
CA ALA A 866 -32.82 -30.91 43.58
C ALA A 866 -33.20 -30.00 44.76
N ILE A 867 -34.45 -30.07 45.24
CA ILE A 867 -34.93 -29.24 46.36
C ILE A 867 -34.15 -29.56 47.63
N ARG A 868 -33.95 -30.84 47.94
CA ARG A 868 -33.18 -31.29 49.11
C ARG A 868 -31.74 -30.75 49.09
N LYS A 869 -31.09 -30.76 47.92
CA LYS A 869 -29.74 -30.21 47.73
C LYS A 869 -29.69 -28.69 47.90
N LEU A 870 -30.69 -27.95 47.45
CA LEU A 870 -30.75 -26.50 47.71
C LEU A 870 -30.92 -26.20 49.21
N VAL A 871 -31.81 -26.92 49.88
CA VAL A 871 -32.19 -26.62 51.26
C VAL A 871 -31.03 -26.84 52.25
N ARG A 872 -30.07 -27.73 51.94
CA ARG A 872 -28.95 -28.06 52.85
C ARG A 872 -28.07 -26.87 53.23
N HIS A 873 -28.05 -25.83 52.41
CA HIS A 873 -27.27 -24.62 52.66
C HIS A 873 -27.89 -23.70 53.72
N PHE A 874 -29.19 -23.80 53.98
CA PHE A 874 -29.87 -22.97 54.99
C PHE A 874 -29.57 -23.38 56.44
N VAL A 875 -28.82 -24.46 56.64
CA VAL A 875 -28.19 -24.81 57.93
C VAL A 875 -27.28 -23.66 58.40
N ASP A 876 -26.66 -22.92 57.47
CA ASP A 876 -25.99 -21.66 57.77
C ASP A 876 -27.05 -20.53 57.86
N PRO A 877 -27.27 -19.94 59.05
CA PRO A 877 -28.28 -18.90 59.24
C PRO A 877 -27.96 -17.61 58.48
N THR A 878 -26.72 -17.43 58.00
CA THR A 878 -26.33 -16.25 57.20
C THR A 878 -26.72 -16.38 55.73
N VAL A 879 -27.09 -17.58 55.28
CA VAL A 879 -27.53 -17.83 53.91
C VAL A 879 -28.98 -17.35 53.74
N GLY A 880 -29.15 -16.37 52.86
CA GLY A 880 -30.45 -15.81 52.48
C GLY A 880 -31.01 -16.41 51.19
N ALA A 881 -30.15 -16.92 50.30
CA ALA A 881 -30.55 -17.55 49.04
C ALA A 881 -29.53 -18.58 48.54
N VAL A 882 -30.00 -19.52 47.72
CA VAL A 882 -29.20 -20.58 47.10
C VAL A 882 -29.59 -20.72 45.64
N ALA A 883 -28.62 -20.63 44.74
CA ALA A 883 -28.80 -20.85 43.32
C ALA A 883 -28.59 -22.32 42.93
N GLY A 884 -29.50 -22.88 42.14
CA GLY A 884 -29.33 -24.20 41.53
C GLY A 884 -28.57 -24.17 40.20
N ASN A 885 -28.21 -25.36 39.72
CA ASN A 885 -27.54 -25.59 38.45
C ASN A 885 -28.56 -25.82 37.33
N VAL A 886 -28.84 -24.75 36.58
CA VAL A 886 -29.78 -24.80 35.45
C VAL A 886 -29.05 -25.28 34.19
N LYS A 887 -29.63 -26.24 33.48
CA LYS A 887 -29.14 -26.83 32.23
C LYS A 887 -30.19 -26.71 31.12
N VAL A 888 -29.73 -26.67 29.88
CA VAL A 888 -30.62 -26.67 28.70
C VAL A 888 -31.05 -28.10 28.39
N GLY A 889 -32.36 -28.36 28.28
CA GLY A 889 -32.92 -29.67 27.92
C GLY A 889 -32.90 -29.95 26.41
N ASN A 890 -33.40 -29.02 25.60
CA ASN A 890 -33.60 -29.17 24.15
C ASN A 890 -32.37 -28.90 23.27
N ARG A 891 -31.33 -29.74 23.38
CA ARG A 891 -30.02 -29.53 22.69
C ARG A 891 -29.97 -30.02 21.22
N SER A 892 -31.09 -29.97 20.50
CA SER A 892 -31.23 -30.52 19.14
C SER A 892 -30.69 -29.61 18.02
N ARG A 893 -30.53 -28.29 18.27
CA ARG A 893 -30.13 -27.30 17.27
C ARG A 893 -28.84 -26.57 17.66
N TRP A 894 -28.16 -25.97 16.68
CA TRP A 894 -26.96 -25.15 16.93
C TRP A 894 -27.19 -24.03 17.95
N LEU A 895 -28.35 -23.35 17.87
CA LEU A 895 -28.68 -22.24 18.78
C LEU A 895 -28.82 -22.69 20.24
N THR A 896 -29.51 -23.81 20.46
CA THR A 896 -29.71 -24.37 21.81
C THR A 896 -28.43 -25.00 22.36
N ARG A 897 -27.56 -25.56 21.49
CA ARG A 897 -26.19 -25.99 21.86
C ARG A 897 -25.28 -24.83 22.26
N TRP A 898 -25.31 -23.70 21.56
CA TRP A 898 -24.55 -22.50 21.97
C TRP A 898 -25.06 -21.91 23.28
N GLN A 899 -26.37 -21.95 23.53
CA GLN A 899 -26.91 -21.54 24.82
C GLN A 899 -26.50 -22.50 25.96
N ALA A 900 -26.46 -23.81 25.69
CA ALA A 900 -25.94 -24.79 26.65
C ALA A 900 -24.45 -24.50 26.98
N LEU A 901 -23.65 -24.20 25.96
CA LEU A 901 -22.26 -23.78 26.11
C LEU A 901 -22.14 -22.52 26.99
N GLU A 902 -22.96 -21.50 26.76
CA GLU A 902 -23.01 -20.28 27.59
C GLU A 902 -23.33 -20.59 29.06
N TYR A 903 -24.30 -21.49 29.32
CA TYR A 903 -24.65 -21.87 30.70
C TYR A 903 -23.48 -22.53 31.42
N ILE A 904 -22.73 -23.40 30.74
CA ILE A 904 -21.56 -24.08 31.32
C ILE A 904 -20.42 -23.07 31.56
N THR A 905 -20.11 -22.26 30.56
CA THR A 905 -18.91 -21.39 30.53
C THR A 905 -19.07 -20.10 31.32
N SER A 906 -20.25 -19.48 31.25
CA SER A 906 -20.53 -18.17 31.85
C SER A 906 -21.36 -18.27 33.12
N GLN A 907 -22.34 -19.17 33.20
CA GLN A 907 -23.18 -19.24 34.41
C GLN A 907 -22.60 -20.15 35.49
N ASN A 908 -22.23 -21.39 35.14
CA ASN A 908 -21.82 -22.37 36.15
C ASN A 908 -20.42 -22.10 36.67
N MET A 909 -19.45 -21.88 35.78
CA MET A 909 -18.07 -21.60 36.19
C MET A 909 -17.96 -20.29 37.01
N GLU A 910 -18.67 -19.23 36.61
CA GLU A 910 -18.67 -17.97 37.35
C GLU A 910 -19.34 -18.11 38.72
N LYS A 911 -20.48 -18.81 38.81
CA LYS A 911 -21.17 -19.02 40.10
C LYS A 911 -20.32 -19.82 41.09
N ARG A 912 -19.57 -20.83 40.63
CA ARG A 912 -18.61 -21.57 41.48
C ARG A 912 -17.54 -20.64 42.06
N ALA A 913 -16.90 -19.84 41.21
CA ALA A 913 -15.91 -18.87 41.66
C ALA A 913 -16.52 -17.79 42.58
N PHE A 914 -17.73 -17.32 42.27
CA PHE A 914 -18.39 -16.23 42.99
C PHE A 914 -19.00 -16.68 44.32
N ASP A 915 -19.35 -17.96 44.49
CA ASP A 915 -19.75 -18.49 45.80
C ASP A 915 -18.61 -18.37 46.82
N LEU A 916 -17.37 -18.71 46.43
CA LEU A 916 -16.19 -18.55 47.29
C LEU A 916 -16.01 -17.11 47.80
N LEU A 917 -16.31 -16.14 46.94
CA LEU A 917 -16.19 -14.70 47.23
C LEU A 917 -17.48 -14.07 47.77
N ASN A 918 -18.56 -14.85 47.90
CA ASN A 918 -19.90 -14.36 48.23
C ASN A 918 -20.33 -13.19 47.32
N CYS A 919 -20.17 -13.32 46.01
CA CYS A 919 -20.46 -12.26 45.04
C CYS A 919 -21.38 -12.71 43.89
N ILE A 920 -22.22 -13.71 44.12
CA ILE A 920 -23.27 -14.12 43.18
C ILE A 920 -24.27 -12.96 42.99
N THR A 921 -24.52 -12.61 41.74
CA THR A 921 -25.37 -11.47 41.35
C THR A 921 -26.73 -11.87 40.79
N VAL A 922 -26.92 -13.15 40.46
CA VAL A 922 -28.19 -13.68 39.98
C VAL A 922 -28.42 -15.11 40.52
N VAL A 923 -29.46 -15.28 41.33
CA VAL A 923 -30.07 -16.58 41.61
C VAL A 923 -31.16 -16.77 40.56
N PRO A 924 -31.07 -17.78 39.67
CA PRO A 924 -31.96 -17.90 38.52
C PRO A 924 -33.40 -18.22 38.96
N GLY A 925 -34.39 -17.60 38.33
CA GLY A 925 -35.81 -17.90 38.57
C GLY A 925 -36.21 -19.36 38.31
N ALA A 926 -35.51 -20.04 37.40
CA ALA A 926 -35.75 -21.45 37.06
C ALA A 926 -35.49 -22.42 38.22
N LEU A 927 -34.50 -22.15 39.08
CA LEU A 927 -34.22 -22.96 40.26
C LEU A 927 -33.47 -22.15 41.31
N GLY A 928 -34.23 -21.50 42.21
CA GLY A 928 -33.70 -20.68 43.28
C GLY A 928 -34.40 -20.94 44.60
N ALA A 929 -33.65 -21.17 45.67
CA ALA A 929 -34.20 -21.28 47.02
C ALA A 929 -33.89 -20.03 47.83
N TRP A 930 -34.83 -19.59 48.66
CA TRP A 930 -34.79 -18.31 49.35
C TRP A 930 -35.31 -18.45 50.77
N ARG A 931 -34.66 -17.76 51.72
CA ARG A 931 -35.23 -17.56 53.05
C ARG A 931 -36.31 -16.50 52.97
N LYS A 932 -37.54 -16.83 53.38
CA LYS A 932 -38.69 -15.90 53.34
C LYS A 932 -38.37 -14.56 54.00
N GLN A 933 -37.73 -14.59 55.17
CA GLN A 933 -37.30 -13.40 55.90
C GLN A 933 -36.37 -12.49 55.07
N ALA A 934 -35.49 -13.04 54.23
CA ALA A 934 -34.58 -12.25 53.41
C ALA A 934 -35.33 -11.49 52.30
N ILE A 935 -36.33 -12.12 51.68
CA ILE A 935 -37.21 -11.49 50.68
C ILE A 935 -38.02 -10.36 51.33
N GLU A 936 -38.61 -10.62 52.50
CA GLU A 936 -39.41 -9.63 53.23
C GLU A 936 -38.55 -8.43 53.66
N ALA A 937 -37.33 -8.68 54.16
CA ALA A 937 -36.39 -7.62 54.52
C ALA A 937 -35.93 -6.78 53.32
N ALA A 938 -35.85 -7.37 52.13
CA ALA A 938 -35.57 -6.66 50.87
C ALA A 938 -36.75 -5.81 50.36
N GLY A 939 -37.93 -5.93 50.99
CA GLY A 939 -39.14 -5.20 50.61
C GLY A 939 -40.01 -5.93 49.58
N GLY A 940 -39.89 -7.26 49.47
CA GLY A 940 -40.61 -8.10 48.53
C GLY A 940 -39.96 -8.15 47.13
N ILE A 941 -40.63 -8.82 46.20
CA ILE A 941 -40.15 -8.98 44.82
C ILE A 941 -40.60 -7.76 44.00
N THR A 942 -39.70 -6.85 43.64
CA THR A 942 -40.08 -5.61 42.98
C THR A 942 -40.32 -5.77 41.47
N ALA A 943 -41.29 -5.02 40.93
CA ALA A 943 -41.64 -5.01 39.50
C ALA A 943 -41.04 -3.80 38.73
N ASP A 944 -40.10 -3.07 39.33
CA ASP A 944 -39.43 -1.93 38.70
C ASP A 944 -38.30 -2.35 37.74
N THR A 945 -37.95 -3.64 37.70
CA THR A 945 -36.99 -4.25 36.76
C THR A 945 -37.62 -5.46 36.05
N VAL A 946 -37.20 -5.76 34.82
CA VAL A 946 -37.70 -6.93 34.05
C VAL A 946 -37.00 -8.26 34.34
N ALA A 947 -35.98 -8.22 35.20
CA ALA A 947 -35.28 -9.40 35.74
C ALA A 947 -35.35 -9.31 37.27
N GLU A 948 -36.51 -9.69 37.81
CA GLU A 948 -36.84 -9.61 39.23
C GLU A 948 -35.90 -10.46 40.11
N ASP A 949 -35.39 -11.54 39.55
CA ASP A 949 -34.48 -12.48 40.18
C ASP A 949 -33.09 -11.88 40.41
N ALA A 950 -32.52 -11.23 39.39
CA ALA A 950 -31.26 -10.49 39.48
C ALA A 950 -31.34 -9.32 40.48
N ASP A 951 -32.42 -8.54 40.43
CA ASP A 951 -32.62 -7.41 41.33
C ASP A 951 -32.78 -7.85 42.79
N LEU A 952 -33.60 -8.88 43.05
CA LEU A 952 -33.78 -9.46 44.38
C LEU A 952 -32.46 -10.01 44.94
N THR A 953 -31.68 -10.68 44.10
CA THR A 953 -30.35 -11.21 44.47
C THR A 953 -29.44 -10.10 45.00
N ILE A 954 -29.34 -8.99 44.24
CA ILE A 954 -28.50 -7.85 44.63
C ILE A 954 -29.07 -7.13 45.87
N ALA A 955 -30.40 -7.01 45.97
CA ALA A 955 -31.06 -6.38 47.13
C ALA A 955 -30.80 -7.15 48.43
N ILE A 956 -30.88 -8.48 48.41
CA ILE A 956 -30.59 -9.35 49.54
C ILE A 956 -29.10 -9.28 49.92
N ARG A 957 -28.19 -9.31 48.94
CA ARG A 957 -26.73 -9.10 49.19
C ARG A 957 -26.44 -7.76 49.82
N ARG A 958 -27.13 -6.69 49.38
CA ARG A 958 -26.97 -5.33 49.91
C ARG A 958 -27.34 -5.24 51.40
N LEU A 959 -28.22 -6.12 51.88
CA LEU A 959 -28.59 -6.25 53.30
C LEU A 959 -27.61 -7.11 54.12
N GLY A 960 -26.62 -7.74 53.48
CA GLY A 960 -25.56 -8.51 54.15
C GLY A 960 -25.74 -10.03 54.14
N TRP A 961 -26.88 -10.54 53.65
CA TRP A 961 -27.12 -11.98 53.51
C TRP A 961 -26.14 -12.65 52.55
N ARG A 962 -25.67 -13.85 52.86
CA ARG A 962 -24.85 -14.67 51.96
C ARG A 962 -25.73 -15.37 50.92
N ILE A 963 -25.20 -15.52 49.72
CA ILE A 963 -25.82 -16.31 48.65
C ILE A 963 -24.90 -17.45 48.29
N SER A 964 -25.44 -18.66 48.28
CA SER A 964 -24.71 -19.90 47.98
C SER A 964 -25.07 -20.44 46.59
N TYR A 965 -24.25 -21.33 46.04
CA TYR A 965 -24.53 -22.06 44.81
C TYR A 965 -24.41 -23.57 45.04
N ASP A 966 -25.41 -24.32 44.57
CA ASP A 966 -25.37 -25.78 44.61
C ASP A 966 -25.25 -26.35 43.19
N GLU A 967 -24.04 -26.79 42.83
CA GLU A 967 -23.76 -27.39 41.52
C GLU A 967 -24.50 -28.73 41.27
N GLU A 968 -24.99 -29.41 42.31
CA GLU A 968 -25.60 -30.75 42.20
C GLU A 968 -27.13 -30.68 42.08
N ALA A 969 -27.74 -29.53 42.39
CA ALA A 969 -29.17 -29.30 42.27
C ALA A 969 -29.50 -28.94 40.82
N PHE A 970 -29.81 -29.95 40.00
CA PHE A 970 -30.05 -29.77 38.57
C PHE A 970 -31.50 -29.41 38.24
N ALA A 971 -31.65 -28.48 37.30
CA ALA A 971 -32.90 -28.16 36.63
C ALA A 971 -32.69 -28.11 35.12
N TRP A 972 -33.66 -28.59 34.34
CA TRP A 972 -33.66 -28.62 32.88
C TRP A 972 -34.70 -27.62 32.36
N THR A 973 -34.26 -26.65 31.56
CA THR A 973 -35.13 -25.61 30.97
C THR A 973 -35.05 -25.65 29.44
N GLU A 974 -36.12 -25.22 28.79
CA GLU A 974 -36.22 -25.11 27.34
C GLU A 974 -35.52 -23.83 26.83
N ALA A 975 -34.51 -24.00 25.97
CA ALA A 975 -33.85 -22.87 25.30
C ALA A 975 -34.61 -22.45 24.03
N PRO A 976 -34.61 -21.15 23.67
CA PRO A 976 -35.13 -20.69 22.39
C PRO A 976 -34.55 -21.41 21.16
N GLU A 977 -35.41 -21.95 20.30
CA GLU A 977 -34.99 -22.64 19.07
C GLU A 977 -34.77 -21.71 17.86
N THR A 978 -35.22 -20.45 17.94
CA THR A 978 -35.12 -19.47 16.86
C THR A 978 -34.39 -18.20 17.29
N PRO A 979 -33.67 -17.50 16.39
CA PRO A 979 -32.97 -16.26 16.71
C PRO A 979 -33.89 -15.16 17.27
N GLY A 980 -35.13 -15.05 16.76
CA GLY A 980 -36.10 -14.07 17.23
C GLY A 980 -36.55 -14.30 18.68
N GLN A 981 -36.76 -15.57 19.07
CA GLN A 981 -37.06 -15.94 20.45
C GLN A 981 -35.84 -15.68 21.36
N LEU A 982 -34.64 -16.05 20.91
CA LEU A 982 -33.40 -15.82 21.67
C LEU A 982 -33.14 -14.33 21.91
N ILE A 983 -33.29 -13.47 20.89
CA ILE A 983 -33.12 -12.02 21.02
C ILE A 983 -34.10 -11.45 22.05
N ARG A 984 -35.37 -11.90 22.09
CA ARG A 984 -36.34 -11.43 23.10
C ARG A 984 -35.92 -11.85 24.50
N GLN A 985 -35.52 -13.11 24.69
CA GLN A 985 -35.05 -13.62 25.98
C GLN A 985 -33.82 -12.85 26.47
N ARG A 986 -32.78 -12.76 25.62
CA ARG A 986 -31.52 -12.10 25.97
C ARG A 986 -31.65 -10.59 26.11
N PHE A 987 -32.54 -9.94 25.37
CA PHE A 987 -32.89 -8.54 25.58
C PHE A 987 -33.45 -8.32 26.99
N ARG A 988 -34.37 -9.17 27.44
CA ARG A 988 -34.91 -9.08 28.81
C ARG A 988 -33.81 -9.23 29.86
N TRP A 989 -32.92 -10.21 29.69
CA TRP A 989 -31.84 -10.47 30.65
C TRP A 989 -30.81 -9.33 30.69
N THR A 990 -30.37 -8.88 29.52
CA THR A 990 -29.38 -7.80 29.39
C THR A 990 -29.95 -6.47 29.88
N PHE A 991 -31.20 -6.16 29.50
CA PHE A 991 -31.89 -4.95 29.96
C PHE A 991 -32.18 -4.98 31.47
N GLY A 992 -32.64 -6.12 31.99
CA GLY A 992 -32.88 -6.32 33.43
C GLY A 992 -31.60 -6.26 34.25
N THR A 993 -30.49 -6.79 33.74
CA THR A 993 -29.16 -6.64 34.36
C THR A 993 -28.73 -5.18 34.40
N LEU A 994 -28.92 -4.44 33.29
CA LEU A 994 -28.64 -3.01 33.22
C LEU A 994 -29.50 -2.20 34.21
N GLN A 995 -30.80 -2.53 34.34
CA GLN A 995 -31.70 -1.91 35.31
C GLN A 995 -31.27 -2.20 36.75
N SER A 996 -30.94 -3.47 37.06
CA SER A 996 -30.52 -3.90 38.40
C SER A 996 -29.19 -3.25 38.78
N PHE A 997 -28.21 -3.23 37.87
CA PHE A 997 -26.95 -2.50 38.04
C PHE A 997 -27.21 -1.02 38.34
N TRP A 998 -28.06 -0.35 37.55
CA TRP A 998 -28.37 1.06 37.73
C TRP A 998 -29.03 1.34 39.08
N LYS A 999 -30.03 0.54 39.46
CA LYS A 999 -30.77 0.64 40.74
C LYS A 999 -29.84 0.51 41.95
N HIS A 1000 -28.83 -0.34 41.86
CA HIS A 1000 -27.88 -0.60 42.96
C HIS A 1000 -26.51 0.07 42.79
N SER A 1001 -26.33 0.91 41.76
CA SER A 1001 -25.08 1.61 41.42
C SER A 1001 -24.48 2.41 42.58
N SER A 1002 -25.31 2.90 43.49
CA SER A 1002 -24.87 3.57 44.73
C SER A 1002 -23.97 2.73 45.65
N THR A 1003 -23.87 1.41 45.43
CA THR A 1003 -22.99 0.50 46.17
C THR A 1003 -21.62 0.27 45.51
N LEU A 1004 -21.45 0.72 44.26
CA LEU A 1004 -20.23 0.53 43.47
C LEU A 1004 -19.01 1.18 44.15
N PHE A 1005 -17.92 0.42 44.27
CA PHE A 1005 -16.66 0.83 44.91
C PHE A 1005 -16.78 1.29 46.37
N ARG A 1006 -17.82 0.87 47.09
CA ARG A 1006 -17.99 1.19 48.51
C ARG A 1006 -17.63 0.00 49.40
N LEU A 1007 -16.60 0.18 50.23
CA LEU A 1007 -16.09 -0.84 51.18
C LEU A 1007 -17.17 -1.38 52.12
N LYS A 1008 -18.15 -0.55 52.51
CA LYS A 1008 -19.26 -0.95 53.39
C LYS A 1008 -20.05 -2.17 52.88
N TYR A 1009 -20.13 -2.36 51.56
CA TYR A 1009 -20.89 -3.46 50.95
C TYR A 1009 -20.01 -4.67 50.59
N GLY A 1010 -18.75 -4.71 51.05
CA GLY A 1010 -17.84 -5.83 50.84
C GLY A 1010 -17.66 -6.21 49.38
N THR A 1011 -17.72 -7.52 49.08
CA THR A 1011 -17.51 -8.07 47.73
C THR A 1011 -18.60 -7.68 46.74
N LEU A 1012 -19.80 -7.31 47.19
CA LEU A 1012 -20.84 -6.76 46.30
C LEU A 1012 -20.37 -5.48 45.61
N GLY A 1013 -19.81 -4.54 46.39
CA GLY A 1013 -19.40 -3.23 45.90
C GLY A 1013 -18.08 -3.22 45.13
N TRP A 1014 -17.14 -4.10 45.50
CA TRP A 1014 -15.78 -4.12 44.94
C TRP A 1014 -15.50 -5.23 43.92
N ILE A 1015 -16.30 -6.29 43.87
CA ILE A 1015 -16.11 -7.42 42.94
C ILE A 1015 -17.33 -7.58 42.04
N ALA A 1016 -18.52 -7.75 42.63
CA ALA A 1016 -19.71 -8.14 41.90
C ALA A 1016 -20.20 -7.05 40.92
N LEU A 1017 -20.45 -5.84 41.40
CA LEU A 1017 -20.90 -4.74 40.53
C LEU A 1017 -19.84 -4.27 39.53
N PRO A 1018 -18.54 -4.14 39.90
CA PRO A 1018 -17.50 -3.86 38.92
C PRO A 1018 -17.40 -4.94 37.83
N ASN A 1019 -17.56 -6.22 38.19
CA ASN A 1019 -17.58 -7.31 37.20
C ASN A 1019 -18.76 -7.18 36.23
N ILE A 1020 -19.98 -6.90 36.71
CA ILE A 1020 -21.14 -6.62 35.84
C ILE A 1020 -20.81 -5.46 34.90
N PHE A 1021 -20.31 -4.34 35.46
CA PHE A 1021 -20.03 -3.14 34.69
C PHE A 1021 -18.99 -3.38 33.58
N VAL A 1022 -17.85 -3.97 33.91
CA VAL A 1022 -16.74 -4.15 32.97
C VAL A 1022 -17.03 -5.28 31.98
N PHE A 1023 -17.39 -6.46 32.46
CA PHE A 1023 -17.43 -7.68 31.62
C PHE A 1023 -18.79 -7.97 31.01
N GLN A 1024 -19.90 -7.52 31.60
CA GLN A 1024 -21.24 -7.76 31.05
C GLN A 1024 -21.81 -6.55 30.31
N LEU A 1025 -21.32 -5.33 30.59
CA LEU A 1025 -21.83 -4.10 29.94
C LEU A 1025 -20.78 -3.45 29.01
N VAL A 1026 -19.61 -3.05 29.53
CA VAL A 1026 -18.63 -2.23 28.78
C VAL A 1026 -17.89 -3.03 27.70
N LEU A 1027 -17.25 -4.14 28.04
CA LEU A 1027 -16.47 -4.92 27.07
C LEU A 1027 -17.34 -5.43 25.89
N PRO A 1028 -18.54 -6.01 26.12
CA PRO A 1028 -19.41 -6.44 25.04
C PRO A 1028 -19.87 -5.31 24.10
N LEU A 1029 -19.92 -4.05 24.56
CA LEU A 1029 -20.24 -2.89 23.71
C LEU A 1029 -19.10 -2.52 22.76
N ILE A 1030 -17.86 -2.84 23.14
CA ILE A 1030 -16.65 -2.54 22.37
C ILE A 1030 -16.31 -3.67 21.40
N SER A 1031 -16.60 -4.93 21.77
CA SER A 1031 -16.30 -6.13 20.95
C SER A 1031 -16.71 -6.08 19.46
N PRO A 1032 -17.85 -5.51 19.04
CA PRO A 1032 -18.20 -5.40 17.62
C PRO A 1032 -17.19 -4.55 16.83
N LEU A 1033 -16.64 -3.51 17.44
CA LEU A 1033 -15.64 -2.66 16.81
C LEU A 1033 -14.36 -3.45 16.49
N ILE A 1034 -13.98 -4.38 17.37
CA ILE A 1034 -12.83 -5.28 17.17
C ILE A 1034 -13.05 -6.17 15.95
N ASP A 1035 -14.21 -6.82 15.87
CA ASP A 1035 -14.52 -7.73 14.75
C ASP A 1035 -14.60 -6.95 13.42
N LEU A 1036 -15.16 -5.73 13.43
CA LEU A 1036 -15.23 -4.86 12.25
C LEU A 1036 -13.85 -4.36 11.80
N LEU A 1037 -12.98 -3.97 12.72
CA LEU A 1037 -11.61 -3.55 12.39
C LEU A 1037 -10.79 -4.69 11.81
N PHE A 1038 -10.95 -5.91 12.34
CA PHE A 1038 -10.33 -7.09 11.76
C PHE A 1038 -10.81 -7.33 10.33
N LEU A 1039 -12.13 -7.34 10.09
CA LEU A 1039 -12.70 -7.50 8.74
C LEU A 1039 -12.26 -6.37 7.80
N TRP A 1040 -12.17 -5.14 8.30
CA TRP A 1040 -11.67 -3.99 7.56
C TRP A 1040 -10.21 -4.17 7.15
N SER A 1041 -9.34 -4.60 8.07
CA SER A 1041 -7.92 -4.87 7.77
C SER A 1041 -7.73 -5.98 6.73
N VAL A 1042 -8.52 -7.06 6.83
CA VAL A 1042 -8.53 -8.15 5.84
C VAL A 1042 -9.05 -7.66 4.49
N GLY A 1043 -10.12 -6.86 4.50
CA GLY A 1043 -10.71 -6.29 3.28
C GLY A 1043 -9.75 -5.37 2.55
N LEU A 1044 -9.09 -4.44 3.25
CA LEU A 1044 -8.10 -3.55 2.65
C LEU A 1044 -6.90 -4.31 2.09
N TRP A 1045 -6.34 -5.25 2.86
CA TRP A 1045 -5.24 -6.09 2.39
C TRP A 1045 -5.64 -6.91 1.14
N ALA A 1046 -6.86 -7.46 1.11
CA ALA A 1046 -7.35 -8.20 -0.05
C ALA A 1046 -7.54 -7.28 -1.28
N LEU A 1047 -8.05 -6.06 -1.08
CA LEU A 1047 -8.17 -5.06 -2.14
C LEU A 1047 -6.79 -4.70 -2.73
N GLU A 1048 -5.78 -4.51 -1.88
CA GLU A 1048 -4.40 -4.25 -2.31
C GLU A 1048 -3.85 -5.41 -3.18
N LYS A 1049 -4.03 -6.67 -2.77
CA LYS A 1049 -3.53 -7.84 -3.52
C LYS A 1049 -4.30 -8.15 -4.78
N LEU A 1050 -5.56 -7.76 -4.87
CA LEU A 1050 -6.38 -7.99 -6.06
C LEU A 1050 -6.14 -6.96 -7.18
N GLN A 1051 -5.39 -5.88 -6.92
CA GLN A 1051 -5.03 -4.84 -7.91
C GLN A 1051 -6.21 -4.44 -8.81
N LEU A 1052 -7.39 -4.24 -8.21
CA LEU A 1052 -8.60 -3.87 -8.95
C LEU A 1052 -8.43 -2.45 -9.50
N SER A 1053 -8.15 -2.33 -10.80
CA SER A 1053 -7.77 -1.09 -11.51
C SER A 1053 -8.75 0.08 -11.41
N TRP A 1054 -9.97 -0.12 -10.90
CA TRP A 1054 -11.00 0.91 -10.74
C TRP A 1054 -11.16 1.41 -9.29
N LEU A 1055 -10.40 0.87 -8.34
CA LEU A 1055 -10.39 1.32 -6.95
C LEU A 1055 -9.04 1.98 -6.61
N PRO A 1056 -9.03 3.10 -5.87
CA PRO A 1056 -7.80 3.66 -5.33
C PRO A 1056 -7.09 2.62 -4.45
N THR A 1057 -5.80 2.40 -4.68
CA THR A 1057 -4.98 1.51 -3.86
C THR A 1057 -4.80 2.13 -2.49
N ILE A 1058 -5.52 1.62 -1.49
CA ILE A 1058 -5.31 1.98 -0.09
C ILE A 1058 -4.23 1.03 0.43
N HIS A 1059 -3.02 1.55 0.64
CA HIS A 1059 -1.90 0.77 1.20
C HIS A 1059 -2.27 0.23 2.59
N ALA A 1060 -2.39 -1.09 2.70
CA ALA A 1060 -2.62 -1.79 3.95
C ALA A 1060 -1.47 -2.76 4.16
N SER A 1061 -0.49 -2.33 4.96
CA SER A 1061 0.74 -3.09 5.13
C SER A 1061 0.46 -4.53 5.58
N THR A 1062 1.26 -5.48 5.11
CA THR A 1062 1.17 -6.87 5.60
C THR A 1062 1.37 -6.93 7.12
N GLY A 1063 2.11 -5.98 7.70
CA GLY A 1063 2.25 -5.80 9.14
C GLY A 1063 0.94 -5.48 9.87
N ASP A 1064 0.05 -4.69 9.27
CA ASP A 1064 -1.26 -4.35 9.87
C ASP A 1064 -2.21 -5.55 9.91
N LEU A 1065 -2.21 -6.35 8.84
CA LEU A 1065 -2.93 -7.61 8.81
C LEU A 1065 -2.38 -8.58 9.87
N LEU A 1066 -1.06 -8.77 9.92
CA LEU A 1066 -0.44 -9.70 10.87
C LEU A 1066 -0.70 -9.29 12.33
N ARG A 1067 -0.65 -7.99 12.65
CA ARG A 1067 -1.02 -7.47 13.98
C ARG A 1067 -2.49 -7.76 14.30
N SER A 1068 -3.39 -7.48 13.37
CA SER A 1068 -4.82 -7.72 13.55
C SER A 1068 -5.15 -9.21 13.70
N MET A 1069 -4.50 -10.06 12.90
CA MET A 1069 -4.57 -11.53 13.01
C MET A 1069 -4.03 -12.03 14.34
N PHE A 1070 -2.89 -11.52 14.80
CA PHE A 1070 -2.29 -11.90 16.08
C PHE A 1070 -3.26 -11.63 17.23
N PHE A 1071 -3.85 -10.43 17.29
CA PHE A 1071 -4.85 -10.11 18.31
C PHE A 1071 -6.12 -10.96 18.18
N PHE A 1072 -6.63 -11.15 16.96
CA PHE A 1072 -7.83 -11.93 16.72
C PHE A 1072 -7.66 -13.41 17.13
N ILE A 1073 -6.55 -14.04 16.71
CA ILE A 1073 -6.20 -15.41 17.07
C ILE A 1073 -5.95 -15.52 18.58
N GLY A 1074 -5.24 -14.57 19.18
CA GLY A 1074 -5.01 -14.54 20.63
C GLY A 1074 -6.32 -14.57 21.43
N PHE A 1075 -7.29 -13.71 21.08
CA PHE A 1075 -8.62 -13.72 21.71
C PHE A 1075 -9.37 -15.04 21.50
N LEU A 1076 -9.30 -15.60 20.30
CA LEU A 1076 -9.95 -16.88 20.00
C LEU A 1076 -9.38 -18.02 20.85
N LEU A 1077 -8.05 -18.07 21.00
CA LEU A 1077 -7.38 -19.07 21.83
C LEU A 1077 -7.76 -18.93 23.32
N ILE A 1078 -7.88 -17.70 23.83
CA ILE A 1078 -8.35 -17.45 25.21
C ILE A 1078 -9.81 -17.90 25.38
N ASP A 1079 -10.69 -17.60 24.43
CA ASP A 1079 -12.09 -18.04 24.46
C ASP A 1079 -12.18 -19.58 24.47
N ILE A 1080 -11.43 -20.27 23.60
CA ILE A 1080 -11.38 -21.74 23.54
C ILE A 1080 -10.83 -22.32 24.85
N PHE A 1081 -9.73 -21.78 25.37
CA PHE A 1081 -9.14 -22.23 26.63
C PHE A 1081 -10.12 -22.09 27.80
N THR A 1082 -10.84 -20.96 27.86
CA THR A 1082 -11.88 -20.70 28.86
C THR A 1082 -12.99 -21.74 28.77
N CYS A 1083 -13.46 -22.06 27.55
CA CYS A 1083 -14.45 -23.09 27.33
C CYS A 1083 -13.97 -24.48 27.76
N VAL A 1084 -12.76 -24.87 27.37
CA VAL A 1084 -12.16 -26.17 27.75
C VAL A 1084 -12.03 -26.29 29.25
N LEU A 1085 -11.58 -25.23 29.94
CA LEU A 1085 -11.47 -25.21 31.38
C LEU A 1085 -12.84 -25.37 32.06
N ALA A 1086 -13.86 -24.64 31.61
CA ALA A 1086 -15.21 -24.78 32.15
C ALA A 1086 -15.77 -26.20 32.00
N PHE A 1087 -15.55 -26.84 30.84
CA PHE A 1087 -15.97 -28.24 30.61
C PHE A 1087 -15.20 -29.23 31.47
N ALA A 1088 -13.89 -29.03 31.67
CA ALA A 1088 -13.09 -29.85 32.58
C ALA A 1088 -13.60 -29.79 34.03
N LEU A 1089 -14.27 -28.71 34.42
CA LEU A 1089 -14.89 -28.54 35.74
C LEU A 1089 -16.27 -29.24 35.86
N GLU A 1090 -16.93 -29.58 34.75
CA GLU A 1090 -18.29 -30.15 34.71
C GLU A 1090 -18.26 -31.68 34.44
N ARG A 1091 -18.30 -32.51 35.50
CA ARG A 1091 -18.03 -33.97 35.44
C ARG A 1091 -19.04 -34.84 34.67
N LYS A 1092 -20.14 -34.29 34.14
CA LYS A 1092 -21.24 -35.06 33.49
C LYS A 1092 -21.71 -34.46 32.15
N GLU A 1093 -20.90 -33.59 31.55
CA GLU A 1093 -21.32 -32.85 30.36
C GLU A 1093 -20.80 -33.44 29.05
N ASP A 1094 -21.53 -33.21 27.96
CA ASP A 1094 -21.17 -33.69 26.63
C ASP A 1094 -20.14 -32.77 25.96
N TRP A 1095 -18.91 -33.28 25.81
CA TRP A 1095 -17.79 -32.56 25.19
C TRP A 1095 -18.02 -32.23 23.71
N THR A 1096 -18.98 -32.87 23.02
CA THR A 1096 -19.32 -32.50 21.64
C THR A 1096 -19.90 -31.08 21.53
N LEU A 1097 -20.30 -30.46 22.65
CA LEU A 1097 -20.72 -29.05 22.71
C LEU A 1097 -19.57 -28.06 22.46
N LEU A 1098 -18.30 -28.49 22.51
CA LEU A 1098 -17.16 -27.63 22.19
C LEU A 1098 -16.95 -27.42 20.69
N VAL A 1099 -17.43 -28.34 19.83
CA VAL A 1099 -17.33 -28.20 18.36
C VAL A 1099 -17.93 -26.86 17.86
N PRO A 1100 -19.14 -26.44 18.31
CA PRO A 1100 -19.70 -25.14 17.94
C PRO A 1100 -18.91 -23.89 18.34
N VAL A 1101 -17.93 -23.97 19.25
CA VAL A 1101 -17.27 -22.78 19.85
C VAL A 1101 -16.67 -21.87 18.78
N LEU A 1102 -15.99 -22.44 17.78
CA LEU A 1102 -15.37 -21.67 16.70
C LEU A 1102 -16.40 -20.91 15.85
N LEU A 1103 -17.54 -21.55 15.58
CA LEU A 1103 -18.62 -20.96 14.78
C LEU A 1103 -19.45 -19.94 15.59
N GLN A 1104 -19.43 -20.04 16.93
CA GLN A 1104 -20.16 -19.13 17.82
C GLN A 1104 -19.76 -17.66 17.59
N ARG A 1105 -18.48 -17.40 17.29
CA ARG A 1105 -17.92 -16.06 17.07
C ARG A 1105 -18.57 -15.33 15.88
N PHE A 1106 -18.89 -16.07 14.82
CA PHE A 1106 -19.40 -15.51 13.57
C PHE A 1106 -20.92 -15.39 13.50
N TYR A 1107 -21.66 -16.06 14.40
CA TYR A 1107 -23.13 -16.03 14.39
C TYR A 1107 -23.73 -15.65 15.74
N TYR A 1108 -23.54 -16.48 16.77
CA TYR A 1108 -24.17 -16.31 18.08
C TYR A 1108 -23.77 -14.99 18.75
N ARG A 1109 -22.49 -14.63 18.70
CA ARG A 1109 -21.99 -13.37 19.30
C ARG A 1109 -22.58 -12.14 18.59
N GLN A 1110 -22.80 -12.21 17.28
CA GLN A 1110 -23.42 -11.12 16.51
C GLN A 1110 -24.88 -10.87 16.94
N LEU A 1111 -25.62 -11.93 17.28
CA LEU A 1111 -26.96 -11.81 17.88
C LEU A 1111 -26.90 -11.10 19.25
N MET A 1112 -25.87 -11.38 20.06
CA MET A 1112 -25.69 -10.73 21.37
C MET A 1112 -25.35 -9.24 21.23
N TYR A 1113 -24.61 -8.84 20.19
CA TYR A 1113 -24.37 -7.43 19.89
C TYR A 1113 -25.69 -6.68 19.61
N VAL A 1114 -26.55 -7.25 18.76
CA VAL A 1114 -27.89 -6.68 18.48
C VAL A 1114 -28.70 -6.52 19.77
N VAL A 1115 -28.69 -7.54 20.63
CA VAL A 1115 -29.36 -7.51 21.93
C VAL A 1115 -28.85 -6.35 22.79
N LEU A 1116 -27.53 -6.23 22.94
CA LEU A 1116 -26.90 -5.25 23.81
C LEU A 1116 -27.16 -3.80 23.35
N PHE A 1117 -26.93 -3.50 22.06
CA PHE A 1117 -27.23 -2.19 21.50
C PHE A 1117 -28.71 -1.85 21.63
N ARG A 1118 -29.60 -2.83 21.44
CA ARG A 1118 -31.03 -2.66 21.65
C ARG A 1118 -31.34 -2.35 23.12
N SER A 1119 -30.74 -3.05 24.08
CA SER A 1119 -30.92 -2.79 25.51
C SER A 1119 -30.47 -1.37 25.91
N VAL A 1120 -29.30 -0.92 25.45
CA VAL A 1120 -28.83 0.45 25.72
C VAL A 1120 -29.75 1.49 25.05
N LYS A 1121 -30.12 1.28 23.79
CA LYS A 1121 -31.04 2.17 23.06
C LYS A 1121 -32.38 2.33 23.76
N GLU A 1122 -32.98 1.24 24.23
CA GLU A 1122 -34.26 1.30 24.93
C GLU A 1122 -34.12 1.90 26.34
N ALA A 1123 -32.96 1.75 27.00
CA ALA A 1123 -32.68 2.38 28.30
C ALA A 1123 -32.60 3.91 28.17
N VAL A 1124 -32.02 4.41 27.06
CA VAL A 1124 -31.97 5.84 26.74
C VAL A 1124 -33.34 6.38 26.29
N ARG A 1125 -34.09 5.60 25.48
CA ARG A 1125 -35.46 5.95 25.04
C ARG A 1125 -36.46 6.03 26.18
N GLY A 1126 -36.27 5.20 27.19
CA GLY A 1126 -37.11 5.11 28.37
C GLY A 1126 -38.53 4.63 28.12
N ARG A 1127 -38.70 3.73 27.15
CA ARG A 1127 -39.97 3.02 26.91
C ARG A 1127 -40.24 2.00 28.02
N PRO A 1128 -41.51 1.72 28.35
CA PRO A 1128 -41.85 0.64 29.26
C PRO A 1128 -41.48 -0.71 28.62
N VAL A 1129 -40.87 -1.58 29.41
CA VAL A 1129 -40.49 -2.94 29.03
C VAL A 1129 -41.10 -3.88 30.06
N GLY A 1130 -41.89 -4.85 29.61
CA GLY A 1130 -42.56 -5.85 30.42
C GLY A 1130 -42.05 -7.27 30.16
N TRP A 1131 -42.76 -8.27 30.68
CA TRP A 1131 -42.37 -9.70 30.66
C TRP A 1131 -41.99 -10.20 29.25
N ARG A 1132 -42.73 -9.83 28.21
CA ARG A 1132 -42.47 -10.26 26.81
C ARG A 1132 -41.67 -9.26 25.96
N GLY A 1133 -41.17 -8.18 26.55
CA GLY A 1133 -40.39 -7.14 25.85
C GLY A 1133 -41.03 -5.76 25.89
N VAL A 1134 -40.79 -4.94 24.87
CA VAL A 1134 -41.29 -3.56 24.81
C VAL A 1134 -42.81 -3.56 24.70
N GLU A 1135 -43.48 -2.87 25.62
CA GLU A 1135 -44.95 -2.78 25.62
C GLU A 1135 -45.44 -1.79 24.54
N PRO A 1136 -46.59 -2.07 23.88
CA PRO A 1136 -47.22 -1.11 22.97
C PRO A 1136 -47.52 0.21 23.69
N GLU A 1137 -47.45 1.34 22.97
CA GLU A 1137 -47.83 2.63 23.54
C GLU A 1137 -49.29 2.59 24.02
N ALA A 1138 -49.53 2.90 25.30
CA ALA A 1138 -50.88 3.14 25.76
C ALA A 1138 -51.49 4.30 24.95
N PRO A 1139 -52.74 4.18 24.47
CA PRO A 1139 -53.38 5.27 23.76
C PRO A 1139 -53.39 6.53 24.65
N PRO A 1140 -53.21 7.73 24.07
CA PRO A 1140 -53.18 8.96 24.84
C PRO A 1140 -54.45 9.06 25.69
N SER A 1141 -54.30 9.45 26.95
CA SER A 1141 -55.41 9.65 27.87
C SER A 1141 -56.47 10.54 27.20
N PRO A 1142 -57.77 10.21 27.31
CA PRO A 1142 -58.83 11.01 26.69
C PRO A 1142 -58.65 12.47 27.09
N GLN A 1143 -58.45 13.34 26.10
CA GLN A 1143 -58.32 14.77 26.32
C GLN A 1143 -59.51 15.26 27.15
N ALA A 1144 -59.24 15.95 28.25
CA ALA A 1144 -60.27 16.66 29.00
C ALA A 1144 -61.08 17.53 28.02
N PRO A 1145 -62.42 17.58 28.15
CA PRO A 1145 -63.27 18.26 27.18
C PRO A 1145 -62.83 19.71 26.99
N LYS A 1146 -62.50 20.08 25.75
CA LYS A 1146 -62.15 21.45 25.38
C LYS A 1146 -63.28 22.38 25.83
N ALA A 1147 -62.92 23.42 26.57
CA ALA A 1147 -63.85 24.50 26.92
C ALA A 1147 -64.50 25.07 25.64
N PRO A 1148 -65.81 25.44 25.69
CA PRO A 1148 -66.54 25.88 24.51
C PRO A 1148 -65.91 27.15 23.92
N PRO A 1149 -65.94 27.30 22.58
CA PRO A 1149 -65.32 28.44 21.91
C PRO A 1149 -66.03 29.75 22.30
N LYS A 1150 -65.25 30.80 22.57
CA LYS A 1150 -65.77 32.16 22.75
C LYS A 1150 -66.39 32.65 21.43
N PRO A 1151 -67.52 33.40 21.47
CA PRO A 1151 -68.14 33.94 20.26
C PRO A 1151 -67.20 34.91 19.54
N ALA A 1152 -67.15 34.79 18.22
CA ALA A 1152 -66.40 35.68 17.35
C ALA A 1152 -66.98 37.10 17.41
N ALA A 1153 -66.13 38.10 17.70
CA ALA A 1153 -66.44 39.49 17.49
C ALA A 1153 -66.34 39.81 15.98
N VAL A 1154 -67.45 40.22 15.41
CA VAL A 1154 -67.55 40.83 14.07
C VAL A 1154 -67.17 42.31 14.20
N ALA A 1155 -66.25 42.79 13.36
CA ALA A 1155 -66.35 44.07 12.64
C ALA A 1155 -65.09 44.41 11.83
N GLY A 1156 -65.26 44.53 10.51
CA GLY A 1156 -65.05 45.82 9.84
C GLY A 1156 -63.77 46.03 9.01
N ASN A 1157 -63.96 45.94 7.69
CA ASN A 1157 -63.19 46.47 6.55
C ASN A 1157 -62.07 45.62 5.95
#